data_AF-A0A255TU76-F1
#
_entry.id   AF-A0A255TU76-F1
#
_cell.length_a   1.000
_cell.length_b   1.000
_cell.length_c   1.000
_cell.angle_alpha   90.00
_cell.angle_beta   90.00
_cell.angle_gamma   90.00
#
_symmetry.space_group_name_H-M   'P 1'
#
loop_
_entity.id
_entity.type
_entity.pdbx_description
1 polymer ?
#
loop_
_entity_poly.entity_id
_entity_poly.type
_entity_poly.pdbx_seq_one_letter_code
_entity_poly.pdbx_strand_id
1 'polypeptide(L)'
;MENFLWKYCLNEEQFTKLNRIICKIPGLLQYLTDHNGRELTSIITSFKMLVETEGTSTSGIRTNLELIIKKYDLFRKEFEDKNIEQKEFDLYHILTWNPKPKWTNNMTVEEIDYLDHFIPKVPGLSSYLLNNINKENLYDLIVVFQLQLNATGINNADIDFLLETIKERFYRIMDDHKEAIHYVNHSHQINDRRLLDDFRTEAADSFYSLDAQDERCTDFANKYLRTFHPYIASELFQKFFRANKVNVALRFAHQEFNHIFSSPNIYWHNKEAIFGCVNILHNILEALGQKGMNQLLVLSPKLHNVFLETLYLLLSRTIYWTDKETNKDEKYDDTRLPINVQHKLRAYRLRASLVELYGEQLVSNIIDAEINKMSLADLYSAHFMAYVHKIVGNESIYKRDAIRLFHSKKIFESSSPERASEDGFLMNDELAMAIHKKYKEGKYSLPQKDISELNLFLRKYFKEEEKIAIQNDEPISYLKRDHFSPSFKANKDEIRSYLQSNGIEYLYHFTEKDRLESIIKYGGLLSFKRCLDESITMPVREDMALTRDIDARMDLEDFVRTSFCSRLPKIKERQAEGAELILLKIDPEVALFDDTLYTDIEATQPNLKCGGEFDDLKRVNIQATKKPFAKPEDNDYWQRQAEVLIKGFIPLKYILNVNSPEILS
;
A
#
# COMPACT_ATOMS: atom_id res chain seq x y z
N MET A 1 23.88 -3.33 48.92
CA MET A 1 23.46 -2.44 47.82
C MET A 1 23.51 -1.03 48.36
N GLU A 2 24.59 -0.30 48.05
CA GLU A 2 25.00 0.93 48.75
C GLU A 2 23.95 2.05 48.68
N ASN A 3 23.73 2.74 49.81
CA ASN A 3 22.79 3.84 50.00
C ASN A 3 23.28 5.13 49.30
N PHE A 4 23.35 5.11 47.97
CA PHE A 4 23.62 6.33 47.21
C PHE A 4 22.44 7.31 47.30
N LEU A 5 22.68 8.51 47.83
CA LEU A 5 21.63 9.52 48.04
C LEU A 5 21.03 10.01 46.72
N TRP A 6 21.83 10.10 45.66
CA TRP A 6 21.38 10.45 44.31
C TRP A 6 20.44 9.41 43.69
N LYS A 7 20.35 8.18 44.22
CA LYS A 7 19.44 7.14 43.72
C LYS A 7 17.97 7.48 43.98
N TYR A 8 17.65 8.48 44.81
CA TYR A 8 16.27 8.78 45.23
C TYR A 8 15.26 8.91 44.07
N CYS A 9 15.70 9.40 42.92
CA CYS A 9 14.87 9.59 41.71
C CYS A 9 14.91 8.42 40.72
N LEU A 10 15.57 7.30 41.06
CA LEU A 10 15.83 6.18 40.15
C LEU A 10 15.10 4.91 40.58
N ASN A 11 14.49 4.22 39.61
CA ASN A 11 14.06 2.84 39.78
C ASN A 11 15.24 1.85 39.61
N GLU A 12 15.00 0.56 39.88
CA GLU A 12 16.04 -0.47 39.87
C GLU A 12 16.70 -0.66 38.48
N GLU A 13 15.93 -0.57 37.40
CA GLU A 13 16.43 -0.70 36.04
C GLU A 13 17.28 0.51 35.64
N GLN A 14 16.80 1.73 35.92
CA GLN A 14 17.51 2.98 35.67
C GLN A 14 18.84 3.03 36.43
N PHE A 15 18.82 2.65 37.72
CA PHE A 15 20.03 2.54 38.53
C PHE A 15 21.02 1.54 37.92
N THR A 16 20.55 0.36 37.50
CA THR A 16 21.41 -0.66 36.88
C THR A 16 22.04 -0.16 35.58
N LYS A 17 21.28 0.55 34.73
CA LYS A 17 21.78 1.15 33.48
C LYS A 17 22.87 2.19 33.74
N LEU A 18 22.67 3.09 34.71
CA LEU A 18 23.67 4.10 35.08
C LEU A 18 24.90 3.46 35.72
N ASN A 19 24.71 2.50 36.62
CA ASN A 19 25.81 1.83 37.31
C ASN A 19 26.75 1.10 36.33
N ARG A 20 26.21 0.48 35.27
CA ARG A 20 27.02 -0.13 34.19
C ARG A 20 27.95 0.87 33.49
N ILE A 21 27.56 2.13 33.38
CA ILE A 21 28.39 3.17 32.77
C ILE A 21 29.42 3.68 33.80
N ILE A 22 28.98 3.89 35.05
CA ILE A 22 29.86 4.29 36.16
C ILE A 22 31.03 3.31 36.32
N CYS A 23 30.77 2.00 36.32
CA CYS A 23 31.82 0.98 36.47
C CYS A 23 32.83 0.92 35.31
N LYS A 24 32.56 1.57 34.17
CA LYS A 24 33.52 1.66 33.05
C LYS A 24 34.54 2.76 33.22
N ILE A 25 34.34 3.68 34.17
CA ILE A 25 35.21 4.82 34.41
C ILE A 25 36.08 4.51 35.63
N PRO A 26 37.42 4.37 35.47
CA PRO A 26 38.32 4.08 36.58
C PRO A 26 38.20 5.14 37.69
N GLY A 27 38.12 4.70 38.94
CA GLY A 27 38.07 5.57 40.12
C GLY A 27 36.72 6.24 40.40
N LEU A 28 35.79 6.29 39.44
CA LEU A 28 34.53 7.02 39.62
C LEU A 28 33.63 6.40 40.69
N LEU A 29 33.50 5.08 40.74
CA LEU A 29 32.65 4.41 41.73
C LEU A 29 33.11 4.74 43.17
N GLN A 30 34.43 4.67 43.41
CA GLN A 30 35.01 5.02 44.71
C GLN A 30 34.75 6.49 45.04
N TYR A 31 34.97 7.39 44.06
CA TYR A 31 34.72 8.82 44.25
C TYR A 31 33.26 9.14 44.61
N LEU A 32 32.30 8.44 43.99
CA LEU A 32 30.87 8.57 44.31
C LEU A 32 30.52 8.04 45.71
N THR A 33 31.22 7.01 46.19
CA THR A 33 31.09 6.51 47.57
C THR A 33 31.59 7.55 48.56
N ASP A 34 32.71 8.22 48.26
CA ASP A 34 33.32 9.23 49.13
C ASP A 34 32.54 10.56 49.11
N HIS A 35 31.86 10.87 48.01
CA HIS A 35 31.10 12.11 47.79
C HIS A 35 29.61 11.85 47.57
N ASN A 36 28.97 11.18 48.53
CA ASN A 36 27.59 10.72 48.42
C ASN A 36 26.54 11.83 48.64
N GLY A 37 26.32 12.68 47.64
CA GLY A 37 25.29 13.73 47.62
C GLY A 37 24.04 13.36 46.80
N ARG A 38 22.99 14.20 46.89
CA ARG A 38 21.77 14.06 46.06
C ARG A 38 21.95 14.52 44.61
N GLU A 39 22.81 15.51 44.37
CA GLU A 39 23.05 16.09 43.04
C GLU A 39 24.17 15.36 42.29
N LEU A 40 23.84 14.23 41.64
CA LEU A 40 24.85 13.43 40.92
C LEU A 40 25.58 14.25 39.83
N THR A 41 24.87 15.10 39.09
CA THR A 41 25.48 15.91 38.00
C THR A 41 26.61 16.80 38.49
N SER A 42 26.46 17.42 39.67
CA SER A 42 27.49 18.24 40.31
C SER A 42 28.70 17.41 40.72
N ILE A 43 28.46 16.23 41.28
CA ILE A 43 29.53 15.30 41.70
C ILE A 43 30.32 14.80 40.48
N ILE A 44 29.62 14.44 39.40
CA ILE A 44 30.25 14.01 38.14
C ILE A 44 31.06 15.15 37.48
N THR A 45 30.56 16.39 37.54
CA THR A 45 31.27 17.56 36.99
C THR A 45 32.56 17.83 37.79
N SER A 46 32.50 17.69 39.12
CA SER A 46 33.67 17.82 39.98
C SER A 46 34.71 16.74 39.70
N PHE A 47 34.27 15.49 39.50
CA PHE A 47 35.16 14.40 39.10
C PHE A 47 35.78 14.63 37.71
N LYS A 48 35.01 15.16 36.74
CA LYS A 48 35.50 15.52 35.41
C LYS A 48 36.66 16.51 35.51
N MET A 49 36.50 17.56 36.32
CA MET A 49 37.57 18.54 36.56
C MET A 49 38.81 17.91 37.22
N LEU A 50 38.62 16.99 38.17
CA LEU A 50 39.71 16.29 38.85
C LEU A 50 40.57 15.51 37.85
N VAL A 51 39.95 14.64 37.04
CA VAL A 51 40.70 13.80 36.07
C VAL A 51 41.32 14.62 34.93
N GLU A 52 40.74 15.78 34.60
CA GLU A 52 41.33 16.73 33.65
C GLU A 52 42.57 17.42 34.26
N THR A 53 42.51 17.79 35.53
CA THR A 53 43.63 18.42 36.25
C THR A 53 44.77 17.43 36.51
N GLU A 54 44.46 16.18 36.82
CA GLU A 54 45.44 15.10 37.05
C GLU A 54 46.04 14.52 35.75
N GLY A 55 45.56 14.95 34.58
CA GLY A 55 46.04 14.46 33.29
C GLY A 55 45.64 13.01 32.95
N THR A 56 44.66 12.45 33.67
CA THR A 56 44.16 11.08 33.50
C THR A 56 42.93 11.00 32.59
N SER A 57 42.40 12.16 32.15
CA SER A 57 41.24 12.27 31.27
C SER A 57 41.50 11.73 29.85
N THR A 58 40.70 10.75 29.43
CA THR A 58 40.68 10.24 28.05
C THR A 58 39.40 10.64 27.33
N SER A 59 39.36 10.52 26.00
CA SER A 59 38.12 10.73 25.22
C SER A 59 36.98 9.82 25.71
N GLY A 60 37.28 8.55 26.01
CA GLY A 60 36.29 7.60 26.51
C GLY A 60 35.75 7.96 27.89
N ILE A 61 36.58 8.51 28.77
CA ILE A 61 36.14 9.00 30.09
C ILE A 61 35.20 10.20 29.91
N ARG A 62 35.60 11.20 29.12
CA ARG A 62 34.77 12.40 28.86
C ARG A 62 33.39 12.05 28.30
N THR A 63 33.34 11.17 27.29
CA THR A 63 32.07 10.74 26.70
C THR A 63 31.16 10.00 27.69
N ASN A 64 31.72 9.10 28.51
CA ASN A 64 30.91 8.37 29.49
C ASN A 64 30.44 9.26 30.64
N LEU A 65 31.24 10.23 31.10
CA LEU A 65 30.82 11.21 32.11
C LEU A 65 29.64 12.07 31.62
N GLU A 66 29.72 12.54 30.37
CA GLU A 66 28.63 13.30 29.75
C GLU A 66 27.36 12.44 29.57
N LEU A 67 27.53 11.17 29.21
CA LEU A 67 26.41 10.22 29.12
C LEU A 67 25.74 10.00 30.47
N ILE A 68 26.50 9.91 31.57
CA ILE A 68 25.96 9.78 32.93
C ILE A 68 25.17 11.03 33.30
N ILE A 69 25.71 12.23 33.07
CA ILE A 69 25.03 13.50 33.37
C ILE A 69 23.69 13.56 32.63
N LYS A 70 23.70 13.33 31.31
CA LYS A 70 22.48 13.39 30.49
C LYS A 70 21.43 12.37 30.93
N LYS A 71 21.83 11.12 31.16
CA LYS A 71 20.89 10.07 31.57
C LYS A 71 20.31 10.31 32.96
N TYR A 72 21.13 10.77 33.90
CA TYR A 72 20.66 11.05 35.25
C TYR A 72 19.69 12.24 35.28
N ASP A 73 19.99 13.30 34.53
CA ASP A 73 19.08 14.45 34.41
C ASP A 73 17.71 14.04 33.84
N LEU A 74 17.70 13.19 32.79
CA LEU A 74 16.45 12.66 32.23
C LEU A 74 15.65 11.85 33.25
N PHE A 75 16.30 10.92 33.98
CA PHE A 75 15.59 10.11 34.98
C PHE A 75 15.08 10.94 36.15
N ARG A 76 15.81 11.98 36.55
CA ARG A 76 15.35 12.95 37.54
C ARG A 76 14.08 13.66 37.05
N LYS A 77 14.08 14.15 35.80
CA LYS A 77 12.89 14.79 35.19
C LYS A 77 11.70 13.83 35.12
N GLU A 78 11.91 12.56 34.77
CA GLU A 78 10.85 11.52 34.77
C GLU A 78 10.26 11.27 36.16
N PHE A 79 11.11 11.28 37.19
CA PHE A 79 10.67 11.14 38.57
C PHE A 79 9.87 12.35 39.04
N GLU A 80 10.34 13.56 38.73
CA GLU A 80 9.65 14.81 39.06
C GLU A 80 8.31 14.92 38.34
N ASP A 81 8.23 14.48 37.08
CA ASP A 81 6.97 14.50 36.31
C ASP A 81 5.86 13.65 36.94
N LYS A 82 6.24 12.53 37.57
CA LYS A 82 5.32 11.65 38.29
C LYS A 82 4.90 12.19 39.66
N ASN A 83 5.63 13.17 40.20
CA ASN A 83 5.42 13.75 41.53
C ASN A 83 5.08 15.25 41.41
N ILE A 84 3.90 15.54 40.84
CA ILE A 84 3.43 16.87 40.40
C ILE A 84 3.44 17.93 41.53
N GLU A 85 3.38 17.53 42.81
CA GLU A 85 3.27 18.45 43.96
C GLU A 85 4.49 19.37 44.18
N GLN A 86 5.59 19.20 43.43
CA GLN A 86 6.86 19.91 43.69
C GLN A 86 7.34 20.88 42.60
N LYS A 87 6.54 21.18 41.56
CA LYS A 87 7.02 21.99 40.42
C LYS A 87 6.61 23.46 40.52
N GLU A 88 7.59 24.35 40.57
CA GLU A 88 7.41 25.78 40.30
C GLU A 88 7.23 25.97 38.78
N PHE A 89 6.23 26.75 38.37
CA PHE A 89 5.93 26.97 36.96
C PHE A 89 7.04 27.78 36.29
N ASP A 90 7.54 27.30 35.15
CA ASP A 90 8.49 28.00 34.29
C ASP A 90 7.96 28.07 32.85
N LEU A 91 7.79 29.28 32.34
CA LEU A 91 7.33 29.55 30.99
C LEU A 91 8.24 28.93 29.91
N TYR A 92 9.52 28.73 30.20
CA TYR A 92 10.50 28.22 29.25
C TYR A 92 10.75 26.72 29.35
N HIS A 93 10.04 26.02 30.24
CA HIS A 93 10.15 24.57 30.41
C HIS A 93 8.76 23.95 30.47
N ILE A 94 8.29 23.40 29.34
CA ILE A 94 6.94 22.84 29.19
C ILE A 94 6.69 21.68 30.15
N LEU A 95 7.74 20.94 30.52
CA LEU A 95 7.64 19.91 31.55
C LEU A 95 7.14 20.45 32.91
N THR A 96 7.27 21.75 33.20
CA THR A 96 6.80 22.38 34.44
C THR A 96 5.34 22.85 34.37
N TRP A 97 4.71 22.83 33.20
CA TRP A 97 3.37 23.38 33.00
C TRP A 97 2.29 22.47 33.58
N ASN A 98 1.29 23.07 34.22
CA ASN A 98 0.11 22.37 34.74
C ASN A 98 -1.18 23.19 34.52
N PRO A 99 -2.10 22.76 33.64
CA PRO A 99 -2.00 21.56 32.79
C PRO A 99 -0.89 21.70 31.74
N LYS A 100 -0.38 20.57 31.20
CA LYS A 100 0.53 20.59 30.04
C LYS A 100 -0.24 20.89 28.74
N PRO A 101 0.44 21.36 27.68
CA PRO A 101 -0.16 21.46 26.36
C PRO A 101 -0.64 20.12 25.85
N LYS A 102 -1.85 20.06 25.28
CA LYS A 102 -2.45 18.80 24.81
C LYS A 102 -1.60 18.07 23.76
N TRP A 103 -0.86 18.80 22.94
CA TRP A 103 0.04 18.19 21.93
C TRP A 103 1.16 17.34 22.56
N THR A 104 1.42 17.46 23.87
CA THR A 104 2.37 16.62 24.60
C THR A 104 1.80 15.29 25.10
N ASN A 105 0.48 15.06 24.99
CA ASN A 105 -0.20 13.93 25.65
C ASN A 105 0.36 12.54 25.28
N ASN A 106 0.88 12.41 24.06
CA ASN A 106 1.43 11.15 23.54
C ASN A 106 2.96 11.19 23.46
N MET A 107 3.62 12.08 24.20
CA MET A 107 5.07 12.21 24.20
C MET A 107 5.65 11.74 25.53
N THR A 108 6.82 11.11 25.47
CA THR A 108 7.65 10.81 26.64
C THR A 108 8.31 12.07 27.19
N VAL A 109 8.80 12.01 28.43
CA VAL A 109 9.54 13.12 29.05
C VAL A 109 10.77 13.49 28.23
N GLU A 110 11.47 12.51 27.65
CA GLU A 110 12.63 12.73 26.78
C GLU A 110 12.27 13.52 25.51
N GLU A 111 11.15 13.17 24.88
CA GLU A 111 10.70 13.81 23.65
C GLU A 111 10.24 15.26 23.90
N ILE A 112 9.57 15.50 25.03
CA ILE A 112 9.20 16.87 25.45
C ILE A 112 10.45 17.68 25.81
N ASP A 113 11.38 17.11 26.59
CA ASP A 113 12.63 17.78 26.97
C ASP A 113 13.48 18.18 25.75
N TYR A 114 13.46 17.35 24.71
CA TYR A 114 14.11 17.66 23.45
C TYR A 114 13.50 18.90 22.77
N LEU A 115 12.16 19.01 22.71
CA LEU A 115 11.50 20.18 22.14
C LEU A 115 11.70 21.44 23.02
N ASP A 116 11.71 21.26 24.35
CA ASP A 116 12.03 22.32 25.33
C ASP A 116 13.43 22.92 25.11
N HIS A 117 14.34 22.24 24.42
CA HIS A 117 15.64 22.81 24.05
C HIS A 117 15.55 23.88 22.94
N PHE A 118 14.51 23.85 22.10
CA PHE A 118 14.37 24.73 20.93
C PHE A 118 13.30 25.79 21.13
N ILE A 119 12.16 25.43 21.73
CA ILE A 119 10.98 26.30 21.88
C ILE A 119 11.32 27.65 22.55
N PRO A 120 12.06 27.69 23.68
CA PRO A 120 12.40 28.95 24.35
C PRO A 120 13.32 29.87 23.55
N LYS A 121 14.03 29.34 22.55
CA LYS A 121 14.95 30.12 21.70
C LYS A 121 14.21 30.94 20.65
N VAL A 122 12.93 30.63 20.41
CA VAL A 122 12.08 31.40 19.49
C VAL A 122 11.37 32.51 20.29
N PRO A 123 11.62 33.80 19.97
CA PRO A 123 11.01 34.91 20.70
C PRO A 123 9.48 34.85 20.70
N GLY A 124 8.87 34.84 21.89
CA GLY A 124 7.41 34.88 22.07
C GLY A 124 6.68 33.54 21.88
N LEU A 125 7.36 32.47 21.42
CA LEU A 125 6.72 31.19 21.13
C LEU A 125 6.16 30.52 22.40
N SER A 126 6.92 30.48 23.49
CA SER A 126 6.44 29.90 24.76
C SER A 126 5.14 30.54 25.25
N SER A 127 5.04 31.87 25.20
CA SER A 127 3.81 32.59 25.57
C SER A 127 2.65 32.28 24.62
N TYR A 128 2.92 32.18 23.31
CA TYR A 128 1.91 31.78 22.33
C TYR A 128 1.38 30.36 22.60
N LEU A 129 2.27 29.41 22.87
CA LEU A 129 1.90 28.02 23.17
C LEU A 129 1.10 27.91 24.47
N LEU A 130 1.47 28.68 25.50
CA LEU A 130 0.72 28.73 26.76
C LEU A 130 -0.72 29.23 26.54
N ASN A 131 -0.90 30.25 25.69
CA ASN A 131 -2.22 30.76 25.34
C ASN A 131 -3.04 29.78 24.48
N ASN A 132 -2.41 28.77 23.89
CA ASN A 132 -3.02 27.77 23.02
C ASN A 132 -2.91 26.34 23.57
N ILE A 133 -2.87 26.19 24.88
CA ILE A 133 -2.61 24.92 25.58
C ILE A 133 -3.57 23.78 25.22
N ASN A 134 -4.77 24.11 24.73
CA ASN A 134 -5.83 23.16 24.37
C ASN A 134 -5.69 22.58 22.96
N LYS A 135 -4.69 22.99 22.16
CA LYS A 135 -4.47 22.52 20.80
C LYS A 135 -3.60 21.26 20.78
N GLU A 136 -3.96 20.32 19.92
CA GLU A 136 -3.40 18.96 19.90
C GLU A 136 -2.24 18.78 18.92
N ASN A 137 -2.04 19.70 17.98
CA ASN A 137 -0.98 19.65 16.98
C ASN A 137 -0.02 20.83 17.15
N LEU A 138 1.23 20.54 17.51
CA LEU A 138 2.27 21.56 17.63
C LEU A 138 2.66 22.10 16.25
N TYR A 139 2.67 21.28 15.20
CA TYR A 139 3.03 21.72 13.85
C TYR A 139 2.15 22.88 13.38
N ASP A 140 0.83 22.74 13.50
CA ASP A 140 -0.13 23.78 13.09
C ASP A 140 0.05 25.06 13.91
N LEU A 141 0.31 24.92 15.21
CA LEU A 141 0.63 26.06 16.08
C LEU A 141 1.87 26.80 15.61
N ILE A 142 2.93 26.07 15.22
CA ILE A 142 4.15 26.66 14.70
C ILE A 142 3.90 27.37 13.36
N VAL A 143 3.11 26.78 12.45
CA VAL A 143 2.75 27.42 11.17
C VAL A 143 2.01 28.74 11.39
N VAL A 144 0.99 28.73 12.25
CA VAL A 144 0.21 29.95 12.56
C VAL A 144 1.09 31.01 13.24
N PHE A 145 1.94 30.60 14.18
CA PHE A 145 2.86 31.51 14.85
C PHE A 145 3.89 32.11 13.87
N GLN A 146 4.44 31.30 12.97
CA GLN A 146 5.39 31.75 11.94
C GLN A 146 4.74 32.78 11.00
N LEU A 147 3.48 32.58 10.60
CA LEU A 147 2.72 33.58 9.83
C LEU A 147 2.55 34.90 10.59
N GLN A 148 2.23 34.84 11.89
CA GLN A 148 2.13 36.03 12.74
C GLN A 148 3.48 36.73 12.88
N LEU A 149 4.55 35.97 13.09
CA LEU A 149 5.90 36.51 13.24
C LEU A 149 6.41 37.16 11.95
N ASN A 150 6.13 36.57 10.79
CA ASN A 150 6.39 37.15 9.47
C ASN A 150 5.72 38.52 9.31
N ALA A 151 4.46 38.65 9.74
CA ALA A 151 3.72 39.90 9.66
C ALA A 151 4.31 41.02 10.54
N THR A 152 5.08 40.68 11.58
CA THR A 152 5.75 41.67 12.46
C THR A 152 7.10 42.15 11.92
N GLY A 153 7.68 41.47 10.93
CA GLY A 153 9.03 41.75 10.42
C GLY A 153 10.18 41.33 11.34
N ILE A 154 9.89 40.62 12.45
CA ILE A 154 10.87 40.13 13.42
C ILE A 154 11.54 38.83 12.96
N ASN A 155 10.87 38.08 12.08
CA ASN A 155 11.36 36.79 11.61
C ASN A 155 12.66 36.90 10.79
N ASN A 156 13.56 35.93 10.95
CA ASN A 156 14.84 35.84 10.23
C ASN A 156 15.21 34.38 10.00
N ALA A 157 16.28 34.14 9.22
CA ALA A 157 16.69 32.79 8.82
C ALA A 157 17.01 31.85 10.01
N ASP A 158 17.54 32.38 11.12
CA ASP A 158 17.84 31.58 12.30
C ASP A 158 16.57 31.16 13.04
N ILE A 159 15.59 32.08 13.13
CA ILE A 159 14.29 31.79 13.73
C ILE A 159 13.51 30.80 12.84
N ASP A 160 13.51 30.99 11.53
CA ASP A 160 12.91 30.04 10.58
C ASP A 160 13.53 28.65 10.73
N PHE A 161 14.86 28.54 10.81
CA PHE A 161 15.52 27.26 11.03
C PHE A 161 15.07 26.58 12.34
N LEU A 162 14.92 27.34 13.42
CA LEU A 162 14.40 26.81 14.69
C LEU A 162 12.94 26.35 14.57
N LEU A 163 12.09 27.14 13.89
CA LEU A 163 10.68 26.80 13.64
C LEU A 163 10.56 25.54 12.77
N GLU A 164 11.35 25.40 11.71
CA GLU A 164 11.43 24.18 10.89
C GLU A 164 11.94 22.99 11.70
N THR A 165 12.97 23.18 12.54
CA THR A 165 13.51 22.12 13.39
C THR A 165 12.46 21.61 14.38
N ILE A 166 11.68 22.51 14.99
CA ILE A 166 10.59 22.14 15.91
C ILE A 166 9.51 21.37 15.15
N LYS A 167 9.10 21.85 13.96
CA LYS A 167 8.12 21.18 13.10
C LYS A 167 8.57 19.79 12.68
N GLU A 168 9.75 19.66 12.11
CA GLU A 168 10.34 18.39 11.66
C GLU A 168 10.50 17.41 12.83
N ARG A 169 10.94 17.91 13.99
CA ARG A 169 11.14 17.06 15.16
C ARG A 169 9.84 16.59 15.77
N PHE A 170 8.86 17.48 15.94
CA PHE A 170 7.53 17.10 16.40
C PHE A 170 6.91 16.10 15.44
N TYR A 171 7.00 16.35 14.14
CA TYR A 171 6.55 15.41 13.12
C TYR A 171 7.21 14.04 13.29
N ARG A 172 8.55 13.96 13.36
CA ARG A 172 9.28 12.71 13.58
C ARG A 172 8.93 12.00 14.89
N ILE A 173 8.72 12.73 15.98
CA ILE A 173 8.31 12.15 17.26
C ILE A 173 6.93 11.51 17.13
N MET A 174 6.01 12.21 16.49
CA MET A 174 4.65 11.71 16.26
C MET A 174 4.64 10.58 15.22
N ASP A 175 5.59 10.59 14.28
CA ASP A 175 5.82 9.55 13.28
C ASP A 175 6.35 8.28 13.97
N ASP A 176 7.52 8.35 14.62
CA ASP A 176 8.17 7.22 15.30
C ASP A 176 7.43 6.70 16.57
N HIS A 177 6.32 7.32 16.97
CA HIS A 177 5.58 6.92 18.15
C HIS A 177 4.95 5.53 17.97
N LYS A 178 5.03 4.68 19.01
CA LYS A 178 4.47 3.31 19.02
C LYS A 178 2.98 3.21 18.64
N GLU A 179 2.27 4.35 18.74
CA GLU A 179 0.84 4.48 18.47
C GLU A 179 0.52 4.92 17.03
N ALA A 180 1.55 5.20 16.21
CA ALA A 180 1.40 5.60 14.83
C ALA A 180 0.99 4.41 13.94
N ILE A 181 0.19 4.68 12.91
CA ILE A 181 -0.31 3.64 12.01
C ILE A 181 0.81 2.95 11.24
N HIS A 182 1.95 3.61 11.01
CA HIS A 182 3.06 3.05 10.26
C HIS A 182 4.07 2.29 11.11
N TYR A 183 4.05 2.44 12.44
CA TYR A 183 5.03 1.83 13.34
C TYR A 183 5.05 0.30 13.25
N VAL A 184 6.24 -0.29 13.08
CA VAL A 184 6.46 -1.74 13.03
C VAL A 184 7.27 -2.16 14.25
N ASN A 185 6.70 -3.06 15.06
CA ASN A 185 7.39 -3.64 16.21
C ASN A 185 7.87 -5.05 15.88
N HIS A 186 9.14 -5.18 15.48
CA HIS A 186 9.73 -6.48 15.13
C HIS A 186 9.75 -7.49 16.28
N SER A 187 9.69 -7.06 17.54
CA SER A 187 9.63 -8.00 18.66
C SER A 187 8.24 -8.65 18.82
N HIS A 188 7.22 -8.08 18.19
CA HIS A 188 5.84 -8.59 18.17
C HIS A 188 5.47 -9.20 16.81
N GLN A 189 6.41 -9.21 15.85
CA GLN A 189 6.23 -9.84 14.56
C GLN A 189 6.24 -11.36 14.71
N ILE A 190 5.27 -12.03 14.09
CA ILE A 190 5.23 -13.49 14.02
C ILE A 190 6.34 -13.95 13.06
N ASN A 191 7.14 -14.95 13.45
CA ASN A 191 8.14 -15.54 12.55
C ASN A 191 7.48 -16.60 11.66
N ASP A 192 7.00 -16.16 10.50
CA ASP A 192 6.24 -16.93 9.50
C ASP A 192 7.06 -17.20 8.21
N ARG A 193 8.30 -16.70 8.12
CA ARG A 193 9.11 -16.75 6.90
C ARG A 193 9.23 -18.14 6.29
N ARG A 194 9.58 -19.15 7.09
CA ARG A 194 9.72 -20.52 6.62
C ARG A 194 8.40 -21.07 6.07
N LEU A 195 7.27 -20.78 6.73
CA LEU A 195 5.95 -21.22 6.29
C LEU A 195 5.62 -20.61 4.92
N LEU A 196 5.92 -19.33 4.73
CA LEU A 196 5.70 -18.62 3.47
C LEU A 196 6.62 -19.13 2.37
N ASP A 197 7.90 -19.36 2.65
CA ASP A 197 8.85 -19.91 1.69
C ASP A 197 8.41 -21.32 1.24
N ASP A 198 8.05 -22.20 2.19
CA ASP A 198 7.56 -23.55 1.91
C ASP A 198 6.28 -23.52 1.05
N PHE A 199 5.29 -22.69 1.42
CA PHE A 199 4.06 -22.51 0.62
C PHE A 199 4.35 -22.07 -0.80
N ARG A 200 5.23 -21.08 -0.97
CA ARG A 200 5.51 -20.51 -2.28
C ARG A 200 6.21 -21.48 -3.21
N THR A 201 7.19 -22.22 -2.71
CA THR A 201 7.88 -23.26 -3.49
C THR A 201 6.88 -24.31 -3.94
N GLU A 202 6.06 -24.84 -3.02
CA GLU A 202 5.09 -25.87 -3.39
C GLU A 202 3.99 -25.34 -4.33
N ALA A 203 3.55 -24.10 -4.14
CA ALA A 203 2.53 -23.49 -4.99
C ALA A 203 3.02 -23.28 -6.43
N ALA A 204 4.29 -22.86 -6.59
CA ALA A 204 4.94 -22.76 -7.89
C ALA A 204 4.93 -24.09 -8.65
N ASP A 205 5.28 -25.18 -7.96
CA ASP A 205 5.43 -26.50 -8.59
C ASP A 205 4.09 -27.20 -8.88
N SER A 206 3.07 -26.98 -8.03
CA SER A 206 1.91 -27.87 -7.99
C SER A 206 0.55 -27.19 -7.86
N PHE A 207 0.51 -25.86 -7.75
CA PHE A 207 -0.75 -25.12 -7.59
C PHE A 207 -1.02 -24.16 -8.74
N TYR A 208 -0.11 -23.22 -9.03
CA TYR A 208 -0.43 -22.10 -9.91
C TYR A 208 -0.72 -22.51 -11.36
N SER A 209 0.04 -23.44 -11.92
CA SER A 209 -0.09 -23.94 -13.31
C SER A 209 -1.31 -24.82 -13.56
N LEU A 210 -1.92 -25.35 -12.50
CA LEU A 210 -3.06 -26.25 -12.62
C LEU A 210 -4.37 -25.50 -12.82
N ASP A 211 -5.27 -26.07 -13.61
CA ASP A 211 -6.66 -25.60 -13.65
C ASP A 211 -7.29 -25.76 -12.25
N ALA A 212 -8.04 -24.78 -11.80
CA ALA A 212 -8.70 -24.84 -10.50
C ALA A 212 -9.75 -25.98 -10.40
N GLN A 213 -10.20 -26.52 -11.53
CA GLN A 213 -11.04 -27.72 -11.61
C GLN A 213 -10.27 -29.02 -11.37
N ASP A 214 -8.93 -29.02 -11.51
CA ASP A 214 -8.08 -30.18 -11.26
C ASP A 214 -8.16 -30.64 -9.79
N GLU A 215 -8.28 -31.94 -9.56
CA GLU A 215 -8.36 -32.52 -8.21
C GLU A 215 -7.12 -32.19 -7.37
N ARG A 216 -5.95 -32.11 -8.00
CA ARG A 216 -4.68 -31.76 -7.33
C ARG A 216 -4.70 -30.36 -6.72
N CYS A 217 -5.44 -29.41 -7.30
CA CYS A 217 -5.66 -28.09 -6.68
C CYS A 217 -6.43 -28.23 -5.36
N THR A 218 -7.41 -29.13 -5.31
CA THR A 218 -8.21 -29.38 -4.10
C THR A 218 -7.37 -30.06 -3.02
N ASP A 219 -6.52 -31.01 -3.41
CA ASP A 219 -5.57 -31.65 -2.49
C ASP A 219 -4.56 -30.66 -1.92
N PHE A 220 -4.00 -29.79 -2.77
CA PHE A 220 -3.13 -28.70 -2.35
C PHE A 220 -3.85 -27.79 -1.33
N ALA A 221 -5.07 -27.37 -1.62
CA ALA A 221 -5.87 -26.55 -0.70
C ALA A 221 -6.12 -27.25 0.63
N ASN A 222 -6.42 -28.55 0.62
CA ASN A 222 -6.66 -29.34 1.83
C ASN A 222 -5.41 -29.42 2.72
N LYS A 223 -4.21 -29.46 2.15
CA LYS A 223 -2.94 -29.40 2.90
C LYS A 223 -2.84 -28.12 3.75
N TYR A 224 -3.26 -26.99 3.19
CA TYR A 224 -3.21 -25.70 3.87
C TYR A 224 -4.47 -25.34 4.65
N LEU A 225 -5.48 -26.21 4.70
CA LEU A 225 -6.75 -25.92 5.38
C LEU A 225 -6.61 -25.65 6.89
N ARG A 226 -5.54 -26.11 7.54
CA ARG A 226 -5.26 -25.83 8.96
C ARG A 226 -4.17 -24.78 9.18
N THR A 227 -3.76 -24.09 8.13
CA THR A 227 -2.77 -23.01 8.18
C THR A 227 -3.50 -21.68 8.24
N PHE A 228 -3.50 -21.05 9.41
CA PHE A 228 -4.16 -19.77 9.66
C PHE A 228 -3.19 -18.62 9.41
N HIS A 229 -3.02 -18.28 8.13
CA HIS A 229 -2.14 -17.21 7.71
C HIS A 229 -2.79 -16.40 6.58
N PRO A 230 -3.04 -15.08 6.75
CA PRO A 230 -3.81 -14.31 5.79
C PRO A 230 -3.27 -14.31 4.37
N TYR A 231 -1.93 -14.29 4.20
CA TYR A 231 -1.31 -14.37 2.87
C TYR A 231 -1.69 -15.66 2.12
N ILE A 232 -1.45 -16.82 2.73
CA ILE A 232 -1.76 -18.15 2.16
C ILE A 232 -3.26 -18.28 1.88
N ALA A 233 -4.09 -17.88 2.85
CA ALA A 233 -5.53 -17.89 2.68
C ALA A 233 -6.00 -17.01 1.52
N SER A 234 -5.36 -15.85 1.31
CA SER A 234 -5.69 -14.94 0.21
C SER A 234 -5.36 -15.52 -1.17
N GLU A 235 -4.23 -16.20 -1.31
CA GLU A 235 -3.80 -16.85 -2.57
C GLU A 235 -4.78 -17.99 -2.94
N LEU A 236 -5.11 -18.83 -1.96
CA LEU A 236 -6.08 -19.93 -2.14
C LEU A 236 -7.48 -19.37 -2.43
N PHE A 237 -7.92 -18.37 -1.65
CA PHE A 237 -9.20 -17.69 -1.84
C PHE A 237 -9.32 -17.17 -3.28
N GLN A 238 -8.35 -16.41 -3.77
CA GLN A 238 -8.43 -15.75 -5.07
C GLN A 238 -8.54 -16.75 -6.22
N LYS A 239 -7.70 -17.81 -6.22
CA LYS A 239 -7.75 -18.83 -7.28
C LYS A 239 -9.09 -19.56 -7.33
N PHE A 240 -9.59 -20.02 -6.18
CA PHE A 240 -10.87 -20.71 -6.13
C PHE A 240 -12.06 -19.80 -6.40
N PHE A 241 -11.99 -18.53 -5.98
CA PHE A 241 -13.05 -17.56 -6.19
C PHE A 241 -13.22 -17.27 -7.69
N ARG A 242 -12.11 -17.00 -8.41
CA ARG A 242 -12.09 -16.84 -9.88
C ARG A 242 -12.64 -18.05 -10.63
N ALA A 243 -12.38 -19.25 -10.12
CA ALA A 243 -12.89 -20.50 -10.70
C ALA A 243 -14.35 -20.83 -10.34
N ASN A 244 -15.09 -19.87 -9.76
CA ASN A 244 -16.45 -20.06 -9.26
C ASN A 244 -16.58 -21.16 -8.18
N LYS A 245 -15.49 -21.54 -7.51
CA LYS A 245 -15.51 -22.46 -6.36
C LYS A 245 -15.70 -21.68 -5.06
N VAL A 246 -16.74 -20.84 -5.01
CA VAL A 246 -16.99 -19.86 -3.94
C VAL A 246 -17.02 -20.48 -2.55
N ASN A 247 -17.61 -21.67 -2.42
CA ASN A 247 -17.69 -22.36 -1.12
C ASN A 247 -16.33 -22.74 -0.55
N VAL A 248 -15.38 -23.12 -1.42
CA VAL A 248 -13.98 -23.44 -1.05
C VAL A 248 -13.24 -22.15 -0.74
N ALA A 249 -13.34 -21.14 -1.61
CA ALA A 249 -12.72 -19.84 -1.39
C ALA A 249 -13.12 -19.24 -0.04
N LEU A 250 -14.44 -19.15 0.25
CA LEU A 250 -14.95 -18.60 1.51
C LEU A 250 -14.57 -19.41 2.75
N ARG A 251 -14.09 -20.66 2.63
CA ARG A 251 -13.52 -21.36 3.80
C ARG A 251 -12.22 -20.70 4.24
N PHE A 252 -11.34 -20.36 3.31
CA PHE A 252 -10.07 -19.68 3.60
C PHE A 252 -10.29 -18.25 4.10
N ALA A 253 -11.21 -17.49 3.49
CA ALA A 253 -11.57 -16.16 4.01
C ALA A 253 -12.13 -16.23 5.44
N HIS A 254 -13.04 -17.18 5.71
CA HIS A 254 -13.66 -17.34 7.03
C HIS A 254 -12.65 -17.70 8.13
N GLN A 255 -11.62 -18.49 7.82
CA GLN A 255 -10.55 -18.82 8.76
C GLN A 255 -9.81 -17.57 9.26
N GLU A 256 -9.61 -16.62 8.35
CA GLU A 256 -8.87 -15.38 8.63
C GLU A 256 -9.76 -14.26 9.19
N PHE A 257 -11.08 -14.34 9.09
CA PHE A 257 -11.98 -13.32 9.65
C PHE A 257 -11.77 -13.09 11.14
N ASN A 258 -11.39 -14.13 11.90
CA ASN A 258 -11.04 -13.97 13.31
C ASN A 258 -9.78 -13.13 13.53
N HIS A 259 -8.84 -13.12 12.58
CA HIS A 259 -7.64 -12.29 12.62
C HIS A 259 -7.91 -10.90 12.04
N ILE A 260 -8.58 -10.82 10.88
CA ILE A 260 -8.94 -9.59 10.19
C ILE A 260 -9.80 -8.68 11.09
N PHE A 261 -10.84 -9.25 11.71
CA PHE A 261 -11.76 -8.53 12.60
C PHE A 261 -11.39 -8.74 14.08
N SER A 262 -10.08 -8.79 14.37
CA SER A 262 -9.55 -8.67 15.73
C SER A 262 -8.87 -7.34 15.93
N SER A 263 -8.90 -6.87 17.17
CA SER A 263 -8.55 -5.50 17.51
C SER A 263 -7.92 -5.53 18.91
N PRO A 264 -6.57 -5.59 19.03
CA PRO A 264 -5.60 -5.57 17.94
C PRO A 264 -5.47 -6.90 17.17
N ASN A 265 -5.18 -6.81 15.88
CA ASN A 265 -4.82 -7.91 15.00
C ASN A 265 -3.41 -8.43 15.32
N ILE A 266 -3.29 -9.74 15.55
CA ILE A 266 -2.00 -10.38 15.88
C ILE A 266 -0.95 -10.23 14.77
N TYR A 267 -1.39 -10.00 13.53
CA TYR A 267 -0.55 -9.80 12.36
C TYR A 267 -0.27 -8.33 12.04
N TRP A 268 -0.58 -7.39 12.96
CA TRP A 268 -0.39 -5.95 12.75
C TRP A 268 1.04 -5.54 12.36
N HIS A 269 2.03 -6.36 12.73
CA HIS A 269 3.45 -6.18 12.45
C HIS A 269 4.00 -7.12 11.35
N ASN A 270 3.12 -7.86 10.67
CA ASN A 270 3.48 -8.81 9.60
C ASN A 270 2.96 -8.29 8.25
N LYS A 271 3.84 -7.71 7.44
CA LYS A 271 3.48 -7.07 6.15
C LYS A 271 2.77 -8.04 5.19
N GLU A 272 3.17 -9.30 5.14
CA GLU A 272 2.59 -10.32 4.27
C GLU A 272 1.15 -10.67 4.67
N ALA A 273 0.92 -10.78 5.96
CA ALA A 273 -0.41 -11.02 6.49
C ALA A 273 -1.32 -9.80 6.31
N ILE A 274 -0.83 -8.57 6.49
CA ILE A 274 -1.61 -7.35 6.19
C ILE A 274 -2.01 -7.31 4.72
N PHE A 275 -1.10 -7.62 3.81
CA PHE A 275 -1.42 -7.73 2.38
C PHE A 275 -2.49 -8.79 2.10
N GLY A 276 -2.38 -9.97 2.71
CA GLY A 276 -3.38 -11.03 2.59
C GLY A 276 -4.77 -10.61 3.10
N CYS A 277 -4.84 -9.91 4.23
CA CYS A 277 -6.08 -9.33 4.76
C CYS A 277 -6.72 -8.35 3.77
N VAL A 278 -5.92 -7.43 3.20
CA VAL A 278 -6.40 -6.48 2.17
C VAL A 278 -6.96 -7.22 0.97
N ASN A 279 -6.26 -8.25 0.47
CA ASN A 279 -6.71 -9.02 -0.70
C ASN A 279 -8.03 -9.73 -0.47
N ILE A 280 -8.20 -10.38 0.69
CA ILE A 280 -9.45 -11.07 1.03
C ILE A 280 -10.61 -10.08 1.06
N LEU A 281 -10.48 -8.99 1.84
CA LEU A 281 -11.56 -8.02 2.01
C LEU A 281 -11.86 -7.27 0.70
N HIS A 282 -10.84 -6.84 -0.03
CA HIS A 282 -11.04 -6.10 -1.27
C HIS A 282 -11.70 -6.97 -2.35
N ASN A 283 -11.25 -8.21 -2.55
CA ASN A 283 -11.88 -9.10 -3.53
C ASN A 283 -13.34 -9.40 -3.16
N ILE A 284 -13.66 -9.52 -1.86
CA ILE A 284 -15.06 -9.66 -1.40
C ILE A 284 -15.85 -8.39 -1.69
N LEU A 285 -15.31 -7.20 -1.36
CA LEU A 285 -15.97 -5.91 -1.59
C LEU A 285 -16.32 -5.75 -3.07
N GLU A 286 -15.35 -6.02 -3.93
CA GLU A 286 -15.52 -5.88 -5.37
C GLU A 286 -16.56 -6.86 -5.92
N ALA A 287 -16.52 -8.12 -5.47
CA ALA A 287 -17.49 -9.13 -5.88
C ALA A 287 -18.91 -8.85 -5.38
N LEU A 288 -19.05 -8.24 -4.20
CA LEU A 288 -20.34 -7.77 -3.70
C LEU A 288 -20.83 -6.57 -4.52
N GLY A 289 -19.93 -5.64 -4.85
CA GLY A 289 -20.27 -4.34 -5.42
C GLY A 289 -21.26 -3.56 -4.55
N GLN A 290 -21.82 -2.48 -5.10
CA GLN A 290 -22.78 -1.65 -4.35
C GLN A 290 -24.03 -2.44 -3.94
N LYS A 291 -24.51 -3.35 -4.81
CA LYS A 291 -25.68 -4.18 -4.56
C LYS A 291 -25.48 -5.06 -3.31
N GLY A 292 -24.39 -5.80 -3.25
CA GLY A 292 -24.07 -6.67 -2.11
C GLY A 292 -23.80 -5.87 -0.84
N MET A 293 -23.07 -4.76 -0.93
CA MET A 293 -22.80 -3.91 0.24
C MET A 293 -24.07 -3.27 0.80
N ASN A 294 -25.00 -2.82 -0.05
CA ASN A 294 -26.29 -2.30 0.40
C ASN A 294 -27.13 -3.39 1.08
N GLN A 295 -27.09 -4.64 0.59
CA GLN A 295 -27.77 -5.75 1.27
C GLN A 295 -27.12 -6.07 2.63
N LEU A 296 -25.80 -5.99 2.73
CA LEU A 296 -25.08 -6.15 3.99
C LEU A 296 -25.45 -5.03 4.98
N LEU A 297 -25.57 -3.79 4.51
CA LEU A 297 -26.02 -2.65 5.30
C LEU A 297 -27.43 -2.87 5.87
N VAL A 298 -28.36 -3.36 5.04
CA VAL A 298 -29.73 -3.69 5.47
C VAL A 298 -29.75 -4.85 6.47
N LEU A 299 -28.92 -5.87 6.26
CA LEU A 299 -28.82 -7.01 7.17
C LEU A 299 -28.25 -6.61 8.53
N SER A 300 -27.12 -5.88 8.53
CA SER A 300 -26.39 -5.50 9.73
C SER A 300 -25.52 -4.28 9.47
N PRO A 301 -25.97 -3.07 9.86
CA PRO A 301 -25.16 -1.84 9.75
C PRO A 301 -23.82 -1.94 10.48
N LYS A 302 -23.79 -2.71 11.58
CA LYS A 302 -22.55 -2.99 12.31
C LYS A 302 -21.54 -3.73 11.43
N LEU A 303 -21.93 -4.84 10.81
CA LEU A 303 -21.04 -5.64 9.96
C LEU A 303 -20.56 -4.83 8.76
N HIS A 304 -21.47 -4.09 8.14
CA HIS A 304 -21.16 -3.19 7.03
C HIS A 304 -20.08 -2.17 7.41
N ASN A 305 -20.27 -1.45 8.51
CA ASN A 305 -19.34 -0.40 8.93
C ASN A 305 -17.99 -0.97 9.37
N VAL A 306 -17.98 -2.07 10.13
CA VAL A 306 -16.73 -2.73 10.53
C VAL A 306 -15.97 -3.25 9.31
N PHE A 307 -16.67 -3.79 8.30
CA PHE A 307 -16.04 -4.26 7.07
C PHE A 307 -15.33 -3.13 6.32
N LEU A 308 -16.03 -2.01 6.08
CA LEU A 308 -15.48 -0.87 5.36
C LEU A 308 -14.34 -0.17 6.13
N GLU A 309 -14.55 0.12 7.43
CA GLU A 309 -13.52 0.79 8.25
C GLU A 309 -12.27 -0.10 8.42
N THR A 310 -12.43 -1.42 8.53
CA THR A 310 -11.29 -2.35 8.59
C THR A 310 -10.51 -2.38 7.28
N LEU A 311 -11.19 -2.43 6.13
CA LEU A 311 -10.52 -2.37 4.84
C LEU A 311 -9.79 -1.03 4.65
N TYR A 312 -10.42 0.09 5.00
CA TYR A 312 -9.80 1.41 4.94
C TYR A 312 -8.54 1.48 5.83
N LEU A 313 -8.61 0.93 7.04
CA LEU A 313 -7.48 0.86 7.97
C LEU A 313 -6.32 0.05 7.39
N LEU A 314 -6.59 -1.13 6.83
CA LEU A 314 -5.56 -2.01 6.28
C LEU A 314 -4.92 -1.45 5.01
N LEU A 315 -5.70 -0.76 4.17
CA LEU A 315 -5.19 -0.02 3.01
C LEU A 315 -4.28 1.13 3.47
N SER A 316 -4.73 1.92 4.44
CA SER A 316 -3.93 2.99 5.03
C SER A 316 -2.64 2.44 5.67
N ARG A 317 -2.74 1.32 6.39
CA ARG A 317 -1.59 0.62 6.95
C ARG A 317 -0.58 0.20 5.88
N THR A 318 -1.05 -0.25 4.73
CA THR A 318 -0.18 -0.62 3.59
C THR A 318 0.50 0.60 2.99
N ILE A 319 -0.25 1.68 2.76
CA ILE A 319 0.26 2.96 2.24
C ILE A 319 1.36 3.52 3.14
N TYR A 320 1.06 3.65 4.42
CA TYR A 320 1.97 4.27 5.39
C TYR A 320 3.06 3.32 5.86
N TRP A 321 3.08 2.04 5.48
CA TRP A 321 4.08 1.08 5.98
C TRP A 321 5.51 1.58 5.78
N THR A 322 6.22 1.88 6.88
CA THR A 322 7.63 2.28 6.89
C THR A 322 8.41 1.31 7.77
N ASP A 323 9.34 0.58 7.17
CA ASP A 323 10.25 -0.31 7.89
C ASP A 323 11.65 -0.13 7.30
N LYS A 324 12.65 0.00 8.17
CA LYS A 324 14.06 0.21 7.82
C LYS A 324 14.62 -0.97 7.01
N GLU A 325 14.03 -2.15 7.09
CA GLU A 325 14.38 -3.31 6.25
C GLU A 325 13.81 -3.18 4.83
N THR A 326 12.66 -2.53 4.64
CA THR A 326 12.06 -2.28 3.31
C THR A 326 12.97 -1.44 2.43
N ASN A 327 13.69 -0.47 3.02
CA ASN A 327 14.63 0.40 2.29
C ASN A 327 15.94 -0.30 1.89
N LYS A 328 16.29 -1.45 2.48
CA LYS A 328 17.59 -2.13 2.23
C LYS A 328 17.53 -3.13 1.07
N ASP A 329 16.34 -3.54 0.65
CA ASP A 329 16.14 -4.67 -0.26
C ASP A 329 15.09 -4.39 -1.36
N GLU A 330 14.99 -3.15 -1.83
CA GLU A 330 14.17 -2.73 -2.99
C GLU A 330 14.71 -3.27 -4.35
N LYS A 331 15.16 -4.53 -4.42
CA LYS A 331 15.28 -5.16 -5.74
C LYS A 331 13.88 -5.50 -6.23
N TYR A 332 13.52 -4.93 -7.37
CA TYR A 332 12.29 -5.14 -8.14
C TYR A 332 12.15 -6.62 -8.52
N ASP A 333 11.27 -7.35 -7.85
CA ASP A 333 11.08 -8.78 -8.07
C ASP A 333 9.67 -9.23 -7.59
N ASP A 334 8.84 -9.71 -8.51
CA ASP A 334 7.49 -10.26 -8.24
C ASP A 334 7.49 -11.57 -7.46
N THR A 335 8.67 -12.14 -7.27
CA THR A 335 8.93 -13.28 -6.41
C THR A 335 9.44 -12.85 -5.03
N ARG A 336 9.42 -11.56 -4.67
CA ARG A 336 9.69 -11.12 -3.29
C ARG A 336 8.40 -10.82 -2.53
N LEU A 337 8.46 -11.03 -1.21
CA LEU A 337 7.31 -10.92 -0.32
C LEU A 337 6.81 -9.45 -0.22
N PRO A 338 5.48 -9.21 -0.15
CA PRO A 338 4.87 -7.87 -0.01
C PRO A 338 5.30 -7.22 1.32
N ILE A 339 5.37 -5.90 1.56
CA ILE A 339 4.81 -4.68 0.97
C ILE A 339 5.96 -3.86 0.36
N ASN A 340 5.91 -3.59 -0.95
CA ASN A 340 6.87 -2.79 -1.72
C ASN A 340 6.16 -1.58 -2.34
N VAL A 341 6.85 -0.82 -3.21
CA VAL A 341 6.26 0.34 -3.89
C VAL A 341 5.00 -0.01 -4.69
N GLN A 342 4.95 -1.13 -5.42
CA GLN A 342 3.78 -1.55 -6.21
C GLN A 342 2.56 -1.88 -5.31
N HIS A 343 2.80 -2.47 -4.15
CA HIS A 343 1.75 -2.72 -3.16
C HIS A 343 1.17 -1.41 -2.60
N LYS A 344 2.01 -0.41 -2.35
CA LYS A 344 1.56 0.93 -1.94
C LYS A 344 0.77 1.63 -3.04
N LEU A 345 1.24 1.58 -4.28
CA LEU A 345 0.54 2.14 -5.45
C LEU A 345 -0.85 1.55 -5.62
N ARG A 346 -0.98 0.22 -5.47
CA ARG A 346 -2.28 -0.45 -5.47
C ARG A 346 -3.13 0.02 -4.29
N ALA A 347 -2.57 0.05 -3.09
CA ALA A 347 -3.32 0.47 -1.90
C ALA A 347 -3.88 1.90 -2.03
N TYR A 348 -3.13 2.83 -2.63
CA TYR A 348 -3.65 4.15 -2.98
C TYR A 348 -4.86 4.08 -3.93
N ARG A 349 -4.76 3.32 -5.04
CA ARG A 349 -5.89 3.16 -5.99
C ARG A 349 -7.11 2.55 -5.33
N LEU A 350 -6.90 1.50 -4.53
CA LEU A 350 -7.98 0.80 -3.83
C LEU A 350 -8.64 1.69 -2.78
N ARG A 351 -7.87 2.49 -2.04
CA ARG A 351 -8.40 3.44 -1.06
C ARG A 351 -9.14 4.59 -1.75
N ALA A 352 -8.62 5.10 -2.87
CA ALA A 352 -9.31 6.11 -3.68
C ALA A 352 -10.70 5.62 -4.15
N SER A 353 -10.77 4.39 -4.68
CA SER A 353 -12.03 3.77 -5.12
C SER A 353 -12.98 3.49 -3.96
N LEU A 354 -12.46 3.00 -2.83
CA LEU A 354 -13.23 2.76 -1.62
C LEU A 354 -13.88 4.06 -1.11
N VAL A 355 -13.11 5.15 -1.06
CA VAL A 355 -13.59 6.47 -0.64
C VAL A 355 -14.59 7.04 -1.64
N GLU A 356 -14.34 6.90 -2.95
CA GLU A 356 -15.27 7.41 -3.96
C GLU A 356 -16.64 6.73 -3.89
N LEU A 357 -16.66 5.42 -3.64
CA LEU A 357 -17.90 4.63 -3.62
C LEU A 357 -18.61 4.61 -2.26
N TYR A 358 -17.83 4.64 -1.16
CA TYR A 358 -18.34 4.41 0.20
C TYR A 358 -17.93 5.50 1.21
N GLY A 359 -17.47 6.66 0.73
CA GLY A 359 -16.96 7.75 1.57
C GLY A 359 -18.00 8.29 2.56
N GLU A 360 -19.27 8.38 2.16
CA GLU A 360 -20.37 8.81 3.02
C GLU A 360 -20.57 7.89 4.24
N GLN A 361 -20.27 6.59 4.08
CA GLN A 361 -20.38 5.61 5.16
C GLN A 361 -19.12 5.53 6.02
N LEU A 362 -17.97 5.97 5.49
CA LEU A 362 -16.70 6.03 6.20
C LEU A 362 -16.55 7.30 7.04
N VAL A 363 -17.09 8.44 6.56
CA VAL A 363 -16.94 9.74 7.22
C VAL A 363 -18.29 10.37 7.53
N SER A 364 -18.61 10.50 8.81
CA SER A 364 -19.78 11.22 9.26
C SER A 364 -19.59 12.73 9.09
N ASN A 365 -20.57 13.42 8.48
CA ASN A 365 -20.64 14.88 8.34
C ASN A 365 -19.66 15.53 7.34
N ILE A 366 -19.18 14.76 6.36
CA ILE A 366 -18.41 15.29 5.24
C ILE A 366 -19.32 15.47 4.01
N ILE A 367 -19.07 16.50 3.19
CA ILE A 367 -19.80 16.72 1.92
C ILE A 367 -19.09 16.01 0.75
N ASP A 368 -19.84 15.65 -0.30
CA ASP A 368 -19.31 14.94 -1.49
C ASP A 368 -18.05 15.56 -2.08
N ALA A 369 -17.94 16.89 -2.07
CA ALA A 369 -16.76 17.60 -2.57
C ALA A 369 -15.48 17.19 -1.84
N GLU A 370 -15.53 16.95 -0.53
CA GLU A 370 -14.39 16.56 0.29
C GLU A 370 -14.01 15.09 0.06
N ILE A 371 -15.01 14.20 -0.05
CA ILE A 371 -14.80 12.79 -0.45
C ILE A 371 -14.05 12.71 -1.78
N ASN A 372 -14.49 13.49 -2.77
CA ASN A 372 -13.84 13.51 -4.08
C ASN A 372 -12.40 14.06 -4.01
N LYS A 373 -12.11 15.03 -3.13
CA LYS A 373 -10.74 15.50 -2.88
C LYS A 373 -9.86 14.40 -2.26
N MET A 374 -10.38 13.60 -1.34
CA MET A 374 -9.66 12.49 -0.73
C MET A 374 -9.28 11.42 -1.77
N SER A 375 -10.21 11.04 -2.65
CA SER A 375 -9.92 10.11 -3.75
C SER A 375 -8.92 10.71 -4.75
N LEU A 376 -9.03 12.00 -5.06
CA LEU A 376 -8.09 12.73 -5.92
C LEU A 376 -6.66 12.71 -5.34
N ALA A 377 -6.53 12.95 -4.04
CA ALA A 377 -5.25 12.99 -3.34
C ALA A 377 -4.52 11.65 -3.38
N ASP A 378 -5.24 10.53 -3.22
CA ASP A 378 -4.66 9.19 -3.32
C ASP A 378 -4.16 8.90 -4.75
N LEU A 379 -4.91 9.31 -5.78
CA LEU A 379 -4.48 9.15 -7.18
C LEU A 379 -3.25 9.99 -7.52
N TYR A 380 -3.17 11.25 -7.05
CA TYR A 380 -1.96 12.06 -7.20
C TYR A 380 -0.77 11.50 -6.43
N SER A 381 -1.00 11.00 -5.21
CA SER A 381 0.05 10.36 -4.40
C SER A 381 0.61 9.11 -5.10
N ALA A 382 -0.28 8.30 -5.69
CA ALA A 382 0.12 7.15 -6.50
C ALA A 382 0.91 7.57 -7.76
N HIS A 383 0.47 8.63 -8.46
CA HIS A 383 1.22 9.17 -9.60
C HIS A 383 2.63 9.60 -9.18
N PHE A 384 2.74 10.41 -8.13
CA PHE A 384 4.01 10.94 -7.65
C PHE A 384 4.97 9.81 -7.25
N MET A 385 4.48 8.85 -6.45
CA MET A 385 5.27 7.69 -6.04
C MET A 385 5.71 6.86 -7.27
N ALA A 386 4.81 6.55 -8.19
CA ALA A 386 5.15 5.75 -9.37
C ALA A 386 6.15 6.47 -10.29
N TYR A 387 6.01 7.79 -10.45
CA TYR A 387 6.88 8.62 -11.28
C TYR A 387 8.29 8.74 -10.70
N VAL A 388 8.42 9.02 -9.39
CA VAL A 388 9.73 9.10 -8.71
C VAL A 388 10.49 7.78 -8.79
N HIS A 389 9.78 6.65 -8.73
CA HIS A 389 10.36 5.31 -8.89
C HIS A 389 10.49 4.85 -10.36
N LYS A 390 10.26 5.72 -11.34
CA LYS A 390 10.34 5.45 -12.79
C LYS A 390 9.46 4.29 -13.28
N ILE A 391 8.37 3.99 -12.56
CA ILE A 391 7.41 2.94 -12.94
C ILE A 391 6.52 3.42 -14.09
N VAL A 392 6.23 4.72 -14.13
CA VAL A 392 5.36 5.37 -15.13
C VAL A 392 5.97 6.69 -15.62
N GLY A 393 5.50 7.16 -16.79
CA GLY A 393 5.83 8.49 -17.33
C GLY A 393 5.06 9.64 -16.67
N ASN A 394 5.24 10.85 -17.20
CA ASN A 394 4.59 12.06 -16.67
C ASN A 394 3.08 12.09 -16.91
N GLU A 395 2.59 11.41 -17.95
CA GLU A 395 1.16 11.33 -18.30
C GLU A 395 0.57 9.97 -17.92
N SER A 396 0.93 9.49 -16.74
CA SER A 396 0.52 8.16 -16.28
C SER A 396 -0.98 8.02 -16.06
N ILE A 397 -1.44 6.77 -16.02
CA ILE A 397 -2.84 6.44 -15.73
C ILE A 397 -3.35 7.06 -14.42
N TYR A 398 -2.51 7.10 -13.38
CA TYR A 398 -2.87 7.69 -12.09
C TYR A 398 -3.21 9.18 -12.22
N LYS A 399 -2.39 9.92 -12.99
CA LYS A 399 -2.61 11.34 -13.26
C LYS A 399 -3.85 11.57 -14.12
N ARG A 400 -4.07 10.70 -15.13
CA ARG A 400 -5.28 10.77 -15.96
C ARG A 400 -6.55 10.49 -15.17
N ASP A 401 -6.55 9.44 -14.35
CA ASP A 401 -7.66 9.11 -13.45
C ASP A 401 -7.93 10.29 -12.50
N ALA A 402 -6.88 10.90 -11.94
CA ALA A 402 -6.99 12.10 -11.09
C ALA A 402 -7.59 13.30 -11.84
N ILE A 403 -7.09 13.63 -13.04
CA ILE A 403 -7.61 14.72 -13.87
C ILE A 403 -9.07 14.46 -14.26
N ARG A 404 -9.40 13.23 -14.66
CA ARG A 404 -10.78 12.83 -15.00
C ARG A 404 -11.70 13.04 -13.79
N LEU A 405 -11.29 12.63 -12.59
CA LEU A 405 -12.04 12.83 -11.36
C LEU A 405 -12.22 14.32 -11.04
N PHE A 406 -11.14 15.10 -11.15
CA PHE A 406 -11.13 16.55 -10.91
C PHE A 406 -12.16 17.29 -11.76
N HIS A 407 -12.30 16.91 -13.03
CA HIS A 407 -13.29 17.49 -13.94
C HIS A 407 -14.69 16.88 -13.78
N SER A 408 -14.81 15.55 -13.72
CA SER A 408 -16.11 14.87 -13.69
C SER A 408 -16.91 15.17 -12.41
N LYS A 409 -16.21 15.34 -11.29
CA LYS A 409 -16.80 15.71 -9.99
C LYS A 409 -16.80 17.22 -9.73
N LYS A 410 -16.44 18.03 -10.74
CA LYS A 410 -16.47 19.50 -10.69
C LYS A 410 -15.63 20.12 -9.57
N ILE A 411 -14.55 19.46 -9.15
CA ILE A 411 -13.64 19.97 -8.09
C ILE A 411 -13.00 21.30 -8.53
N PHE A 412 -12.74 21.44 -9.84
CA PHE A 412 -12.17 22.63 -10.47
C PHE A 412 -12.96 23.92 -10.24
N GLU A 413 -14.24 23.84 -9.90
CA GLU A 413 -15.07 25.02 -9.61
C GLU A 413 -14.69 25.68 -8.27
N SER A 414 -14.00 24.95 -7.39
CA SER A 414 -13.76 25.36 -5.99
C SER A 414 -12.28 25.40 -5.57
N SER A 415 -11.38 24.73 -6.29
CA SER A 415 -9.97 24.59 -5.91
C SER A 415 -9.08 24.25 -7.09
N SER A 416 -7.78 24.58 -7.00
CA SER A 416 -6.79 24.06 -7.94
C SER A 416 -6.52 22.57 -7.68
N PRO A 417 -5.99 21.82 -8.65
CA PRO A 417 -5.65 20.40 -8.44
C PRO A 417 -4.68 20.18 -7.27
N GLU A 418 -3.68 21.04 -7.11
CA GLU A 418 -2.67 20.95 -6.05
C GLU A 418 -3.32 21.17 -4.68
N ARG A 419 -4.15 22.21 -4.56
CA ARG A 419 -4.82 22.50 -3.29
C ARG A 419 -5.84 21.43 -2.92
N ALA A 420 -6.61 20.94 -3.90
CA ALA A 420 -7.54 19.85 -3.72
C ALA A 420 -6.83 18.57 -3.25
N SER A 421 -5.67 18.26 -3.84
CA SER A 421 -4.85 17.12 -3.45
C SER A 421 -4.27 17.27 -2.03
N GLU A 422 -3.81 18.47 -1.65
CA GLU A 422 -3.30 18.75 -0.31
C GLU A 422 -4.40 18.60 0.75
N ASP A 423 -5.55 19.26 0.54
CA ASP A 423 -6.71 19.16 1.44
C ASP A 423 -7.16 17.68 1.59
N GLY A 424 -7.28 16.96 0.48
CA GLY A 424 -7.70 15.56 0.47
C GLY A 424 -6.70 14.62 1.14
N PHE A 425 -5.40 14.91 1.05
CA PHE A 425 -4.36 14.16 1.76
C PHE A 425 -4.51 14.30 3.26
N LEU A 426 -4.68 15.52 3.76
CA LEU A 426 -4.89 15.80 5.19
C LEU A 426 -6.14 15.09 5.72
N MET A 427 -7.23 15.11 4.96
CA MET A 427 -8.47 14.41 5.32
C MET A 427 -8.30 12.89 5.38
N ASN A 428 -7.57 12.30 4.44
CA ASN A 428 -7.23 10.87 4.48
C ASN A 428 -6.39 10.52 5.70
N ASP A 429 -5.42 11.37 6.06
CA ASP A 429 -4.57 11.17 7.22
C ASP A 429 -5.37 11.25 8.53
N GLU A 430 -6.19 12.28 8.69
CA GLU A 430 -7.10 12.44 9.83
C GLU A 430 -8.06 11.24 9.99
N LEU A 431 -8.66 10.79 8.88
CA LEU A 431 -9.55 9.63 8.89
C LEU A 431 -8.81 8.35 9.27
N ALA A 432 -7.63 8.12 8.70
CA ALA A 432 -6.81 6.95 9.02
C ALA A 432 -6.44 6.92 10.51
N MET A 433 -6.06 8.07 11.08
CA MET A 433 -5.79 8.21 12.51
C MET A 433 -7.03 7.96 13.38
N ALA A 434 -8.19 8.50 12.99
CA ALA A 434 -9.45 8.31 13.71
C ALA A 434 -9.89 6.83 13.73
N ILE A 435 -9.82 6.16 12.58
CA ILE A 435 -10.12 4.72 12.45
C ILE A 435 -9.07 3.90 13.22
N HIS A 436 -7.79 4.24 13.13
CA HIS A 436 -6.75 3.55 13.91
C HIS A 436 -6.98 3.69 15.43
N LYS A 437 -7.45 4.84 15.90
CA LYS A 437 -7.83 5.02 17.31
C LYS A 437 -8.98 4.08 17.71
N LYS A 438 -10.06 4.01 16.93
CA LYS A 438 -11.18 3.07 17.16
C LYS A 438 -10.71 1.61 17.19
N TYR A 439 -9.78 1.25 16.30
CA TYR A 439 -9.15 -0.07 16.30
C TYR A 439 -8.43 -0.36 17.62
N LYS A 440 -7.63 0.58 18.13
CA LYS A 440 -6.95 0.39 19.43
C LYS A 440 -7.91 0.27 20.61
N GLU A 441 -9.08 0.90 20.51
CA GLU A 441 -10.17 0.78 21.48
C GLU A 441 -10.97 -0.54 21.36
N GLY A 442 -10.59 -1.42 20.43
CA GLY A 442 -11.24 -2.73 20.25
C GLY A 442 -12.54 -2.70 19.44
N LYS A 443 -12.87 -1.58 18.79
CA LYS A 443 -14.19 -1.37 18.14
C LYS A 443 -14.45 -2.27 16.94
N TYR A 444 -13.40 -2.83 16.34
CA TYR A 444 -13.50 -3.71 15.16
C TYR A 444 -13.45 -5.19 15.49
N SER A 445 -13.37 -5.54 16.77
CA SER A 445 -13.47 -6.92 17.24
C SER A 445 -14.88 -7.46 17.00
N LEU A 446 -15.02 -8.41 16.07
CA LEU A 446 -16.28 -9.11 15.83
C LEU A 446 -16.33 -10.42 16.64
N PRO A 447 -17.42 -10.68 17.40
CA PRO A 447 -17.62 -11.98 18.02
C PRO A 447 -17.87 -13.06 16.97
N GLN A 448 -17.62 -14.33 17.32
CA GLN A 448 -17.80 -15.48 16.42
C GLN A 448 -19.20 -15.55 15.78
N LYS A 449 -20.24 -15.08 16.48
CA LYS A 449 -21.60 -14.98 15.94
C LYS A 449 -21.66 -14.06 14.71
N ASP A 450 -21.07 -12.87 14.81
CA ASP A 450 -21.10 -11.86 13.76
C ASP A 450 -20.23 -12.30 12.57
N ILE A 451 -19.08 -12.94 12.83
CA ILE A 451 -18.24 -13.56 11.80
C ILE A 451 -18.99 -14.67 11.05
N SER A 452 -19.74 -15.49 11.78
CA SER A 452 -20.56 -16.56 11.19
C SER A 452 -21.72 -16.00 10.36
N GLU A 453 -22.34 -14.90 10.82
CA GLU A 453 -23.38 -14.18 10.09
C GLU A 453 -22.86 -13.58 8.79
N LEU A 454 -21.68 -12.93 8.81
CA LEU A 454 -21.02 -12.42 7.61
C LEU A 454 -20.73 -13.53 6.61
N ASN A 455 -20.10 -14.63 7.03
CA ASN A 455 -19.82 -15.76 6.14
C ASN A 455 -21.10 -16.41 5.58
N LEU A 456 -22.18 -16.49 6.37
CA LEU A 456 -23.48 -16.97 5.90
C LEU A 456 -24.10 -16.03 4.86
N PHE A 457 -24.02 -14.71 5.09
CA PHE A 457 -24.46 -13.70 4.14
C PHE A 457 -23.71 -13.85 2.80
N LEU A 458 -22.38 -13.90 2.83
CA LEU A 458 -21.55 -14.05 1.61
C LEU A 458 -21.93 -15.30 0.82
N ARG A 459 -22.10 -16.45 1.50
CA ARG A 459 -22.50 -17.71 0.84
C ARG A 459 -23.87 -17.62 0.19
N LYS A 460 -24.83 -16.98 0.85
CA LYS A 460 -26.18 -16.80 0.30
C LYS A 460 -26.17 -15.85 -0.88
N TYR A 461 -25.48 -14.72 -0.76
CA TYR A 461 -25.39 -13.72 -1.82
C TYR A 461 -24.80 -14.30 -3.11
N PHE A 462 -23.60 -14.88 -3.05
CA PHE A 462 -22.94 -15.39 -4.26
C PHE A 462 -23.67 -16.58 -4.90
N LYS A 463 -24.33 -17.41 -4.08
CA LYS A 463 -25.19 -18.50 -4.59
C LYS A 463 -26.41 -17.96 -5.33
N GLU A 464 -27.03 -16.89 -4.82
CA GLU A 464 -28.18 -16.29 -5.49
C GLU A 464 -27.76 -15.55 -6.77
N GLU A 465 -26.62 -14.85 -6.77
CA GLU A 465 -26.05 -14.24 -7.99
C GLU A 465 -25.78 -15.28 -9.08
N GLU A 466 -25.18 -16.41 -8.73
CA GLU A 466 -24.96 -17.52 -9.67
C GLU A 466 -26.29 -18.09 -10.21
N LYS A 467 -27.28 -18.27 -9.33
CA LYS A 467 -28.60 -18.76 -9.72
C LYS A 467 -29.33 -17.79 -10.66
N ILE A 468 -29.28 -16.49 -10.39
CA ILE A 468 -29.89 -15.46 -11.24
C ILE A 468 -29.21 -15.46 -12.62
N ALA A 469 -27.89 -15.50 -12.66
CA ALA A 469 -27.12 -15.56 -13.90
C ALA A 469 -27.51 -16.78 -14.76
N ILE A 470 -27.60 -17.98 -14.17
CA ILE A 470 -28.04 -19.20 -14.86
C ILE A 470 -29.48 -19.08 -15.36
N GLN A 471 -30.39 -18.52 -14.55
CA GLN A 471 -31.80 -18.36 -14.92
C GLN A 471 -32.01 -17.39 -16.09
N ASN A 472 -31.17 -16.37 -16.19
CA ASN A 472 -31.27 -15.34 -17.22
C ASN A 472 -30.39 -15.59 -18.45
N ASP A 473 -29.58 -16.66 -18.46
CA ASP A 473 -28.50 -16.87 -19.45
C ASP A 473 -27.54 -15.67 -19.53
N GLU A 474 -27.25 -15.09 -18.36
CA GLU A 474 -26.38 -13.94 -18.19
C GLU A 474 -25.05 -14.34 -17.54
N PRO A 475 -23.98 -13.57 -17.76
CA PRO A 475 -22.72 -13.82 -17.08
C PRO A 475 -22.81 -13.55 -15.58
N ILE A 476 -22.12 -14.37 -14.78
CA ILE A 476 -22.04 -14.19 -13.33
C ILE A 476 -21.31 -12.88 -13.02
N SER A 477 -22.00 -11.97 -12.33
CA SER A 477 -21.59 -10.58 -12.11
C SER A 477 -20.16 -10.43 -11.59
N TYR A 478 -19.82 -11.16 -10.53
CA TYR A 478 -18.50 -11.13 -9.89
C TYR A 478 -17.38 -11.87 -10.65
N LEU A 479 -17.69 -12.52 -11.77
CA LEU A 479 -16.72 -13.21 -12.63
C LEU A 479 -16.57 -12.57 -14.02
N LYS A 480 -17.33 -11.50 -14.30
CA LYS A 480 -17.32 -10.79 -15.58
C LYS A 480 -16.00 -10.05 -15.81
N ARG A 481 -15.50 -9.31 -14.81
CA ARG A 481 -14.30 -8.47 -14.89
C ARG A 481 -13.06 -9.24 -15.36
N ASP A 482 -12.89 -10.45 -14.84
CA ASP A 482 -11.74 -11.31 -15.13
C ASP A 482 -12.08 -12.35 -16.22
N HIS A 483 -13.16 -12.18 -16.98
CA HIS A 483 -13.57 -13.06 -18.09
C HIS A 483 -13.69 -14.56 -17.76
N PHE A 484 -13.87 -14.93 -16.48
CA PHE A 484 -14.20 -16.30 -16.11
C PHE A 484 -15.65 -16.64 -16.47
N SER A 485 -16.53 -15.63 -16.42
CA SER A 485 -17.87 -15.64 -17.01
C SER A 485 -18.01 -14.38 -17.89
N PRO A 486 -17.55 -14.39 -19.15
CA PRO A 486 -17.52 -13.19 -19.98
C PRO A 486 -18.90 -12.81 -20.52
N SER A 487 -19.12 -11.51 -20.74
CA SER A 487 -20.16 -11.03 -21.65
C SER A 487 -19.68 -11.15 -23.09
N PHE A 488 -20.58 -11.50 -23.99
CA PHE A 488 -20.29 -11.62 -25.42
C PHE A 488 -21.01 -10.54 -26.21
N LYS A 489 -20.40 -10.11 -27.32
CA LYS A 489 -21.02 -9.20 -28.29
C LYS A 489 -22.32 -9.80 -28.85
N ALA A 490 -23.28 -8.96 -29.19
CA ALA A 490 -24.56 -9.39 -29.77
C ALA A 490 -24.39 -10.21 -31.07
N ASN A 491 -23.36 -9.90 -31.86
CA ASN A 491 -23.00 -10.56 -33.12
C ASN A 491 -21.90 -11.64 -32.96
N LYS A 492 -21.74 -12.22 -31.76
CA LYS A 492 -20.71 -13.24 -31.46
C LYS A 492 -20.66 -14.40 -32.46
N ASP A 493 -21.81 -14.86 -32.96
CA ASP A 493 -21.87 -16.00 -33.87
C ASP A 493 -21.40 -15.63 -35.29
N GLU A 494 -21.66 -14.39 -35.73
CA GLU A 494 -21.15 -13.85 -36.99
C GLU A 494 -19.63 -13.67 -36.93
N ILE A 495 -19.13 -13.09 -35.83
CA ILE A 495 -17.69 -12.91 -35.61
C ILE A 495 -16.99 -14.29 -35.60
N ARG A 496 -17.53 -15.26 -34.85
CA ARG A 496 -16.96 -16.62 -34.79
C ARG A 496 -16.91 -17.25 -36.17
N SER A 497 -17.99 -17.17 -36.93
CA SER A 497 -18.07 -17.71 -38.29
C SER A 497 -17.09 -17.01 -39.23
N TYR A 498 -16.92 -15.69 -39.10
CA TYR A 498 -15.97 -14.91 -39.89
C TYR A 498 -14.52 -15.33 -39.60
N LEU A 499 -14.14 -15.47 -38.33
CA LEU A 499 -12.80 -15.91 -37.93
C LEU A 499 -12.51 -17.33 -38.46
N GLN A 500 -13.46 -18.26 -38.30
CA GLN A 500 -13.34 -19.65 -38.78
C GLN A 500 -13.25 -19.73 -40.30
N SER A 501 -14.14 -19.04 -41.04
CA SER A 501 -14.13 -19.05 -42.51
C SER A 501 -12.88 -18.40 -43.10
N ASN A 502 -12.29 -17.45 -42.37
CA ASN A 502 -10.99 -16.88 -42.72
C ASN A 502 -9.80 -17.67 -42.14
N GLY A 503 -10.00 -18.88 -41.60
CA GLY A 503 -8.91 -19.75 -41.13
C GLY A 503 -8.07 -19.16 -40.00
N ILE A 504 -8.68 -18.38 -39.11
CA ILE A 504 -8.05 -17.91 -37.88
C ILE A 504 -8.24 -19.00 -36.80
N GLU A 505 -7.18 -19.77 -36.56
CA GLU A 505 -7.16 -20.84 -35.56
C GLU A 505 -6.76 -20.32 -34.17
N TYR A 506 -5.83 -19.35 -34.13
CA TYR A 506 -5.29 -18.76 -32.91
C TYR A 506 -5.11 -17.26 -33.08
N LEU A 507 -5.18 -16.56 -31.95
CA LEU A 507 -4.53 -15.26 -31.77
C LEU A 507 -3.18 -15.49 -31.08
N TYR A 508 -2.26 -14.54 -31.20
CA TYR A 508 -0.89 -14.70 -30.75
C TYR A 508 -0.47 -13.60 -29.79
N HIS A 509 0.24 -13.96 -28.72
CA HIS A 509 0.87 -13.00 -27.82
C HIS A 509 2.32 -13.41 -27.61
N PHE A 510 3.27 -12.52 -27.90
CA PHE A 510 4.68 -12.76 -27.60
C PHE A 510 5.07 -12.00 -26.34
N THR A 511 5.89 -12.62 -25.50
CA THR A 511 6.38 -12.02 -24.25
C THR A 511 7.78 -12.54 -23.92
N GLU A 512 8.45 -11.91 -22.96
CA GLU A 512 9.72 -12.41 -22.43
C GLU A 512 9.48 -13.70 -21.63
N LYS A 513 10.38 -14.66 -21.75
CA LYS A 513 10.28 -15.99 -21.12
C LYS A 513 10.18 -15.91 -19.59
N ASP A 514 10.84 -14.94 -18.97
CA ASP A 514 10.82 -14.71 -17.53
C ASP A 514 9.44 -14.23 -17.00
N ARG A 515 8.52 -13.82 -17.88
CA ARG A 515 7.14 -13.44 -17.54
C ARG A 515 6.20 -14.63 -17.43
N LEU A 516 6.59 -15.80 -17.89
CA LEU A 516 5.72 -16.98 -17.90
C LEU A 516 5.27 -17.36 -16.49
N GLU A 517 6.19 -17.33 -15.52
CA GLU A 517 5.88 -17.65 -14.12
C GLU A 517 4.84 -16.69 -13.53
N SER A 518 4.95 -15.39 -13.80
CA SER A 518 3.95 -14.42 -13.31
C SER A 518 2.60 -14.62 -13.99
N ILE A 519 2.56 -14.85 -15.30
CA ILE A 519 1.31 -15.13 -16.04
C ILE A 519 0.58 -16.33 -15.43
N ILE A 520 1.33 -17.39 -15.11
CA ILE A 520 0.78 -18.58 -14.46
C ILE A 520 0.31 -18.28 -13.03
N LYS A 521 1.15 -17.63 -12.21
CA LYS A 521 0.84 -17.28 -10.81
C LYS A 521 -0.45 -16.46 -10.70
N TYR A 522 -0.60 -15.43 -11.52
CA TYR A 522 -1.76 -14.53 -11.49
C TYR A 522 -2.98 -15.05 -12.26
N GLY A 523 -2.86 -16.22 -12.89
CA GLY A 523 -3.99 -16.93 -13.51
C GLY A 523 -4.36 -16.46 -14.91
N GLY A 524 -3.49 -15.71 -15.60
CA GLY A 524 -3.73 -15.24 -16.96
C GLY A 524 -2.80 -14.10 -17.42
N LEU A 525 -3.07 -13.57 -18.62
CA LEU A 525 -2.45 -12.34 -19.12
C LEU A 525 -3.20 -11.12 -18.59
N LEU A 526 -2.48 -10.14 -18.08
CA LEU A 526 -3.04 -8.89 -17.56
C LEU A 526 -2.69 -7.72 -18.50
N SER A 527 -3.63 -6.79 -18.65
CA SER A 527 -3.37 -5.50 -19.27
C SER A 527 -2.35 -4.71 -18.44
N PHE A 528 -1.74 -3.70 -19.03
CA PHE A 528 -0.80 -2.85 -18.29
C PHE A 528 -1.44 -2.19 -17.07
N LYS A 529 -2.65 -1.66 -17.22
CA LYS A 529 -3.45 -1.13 -16.10
C LYS A 529 -3.66 -2.18 -15.02
N ARG A 530 -4.05 -3.39 -15.41
CA ARG A 530 -4.32 -4.48 -14.46
C ARG A 530 -3.06 -4.95 -13.72
N CYS A 531 -1.89 -4.93 -14.35
CA CYS A 531 -0.64 -5.16 -13.64
C CYS A 531 -0.43 -4.15 -12.50
N LEU A 532 -0.73 -2.87 -12.73
CA LEU A 532 -0.67 -1.84 -11.68
C LEU A 532 -1.72 -2.07 -10.58
N ASP A 533 -2.95 -2.43 -10.98
CA ASP A 533 -4.06 -2.73 -10.05
C ASP A 533 -3.82 -3.99 -9.20
N GLU A 534 -2.96 -4.91 -9.64
CA GLU A 534 -2.65 -6.17 -8.95
C GLU A 534 -1.24 -6.17 -8.32
N SER A 535 -0.59 -5.01 -8.26
CA SER A 535 0.77 -4.84 -7.71
C SER A 535 1.86 -5.68 -8.38
N ILE A 536 1.69 -5.98 -9.66
CA ILE A 536 2.67 -6.73 -10.46
C ILE A 536 3.81 -5.79 -10.88
N THR A 537 5.04 -6.25 -10.70
CA THR A 537 6.28 -5.55 -10.98
C THR A 537 6.50 -5.48 -12.48
N MET A 538 6.26 -4.29 -13.00
CA MET A 538 6.58 -3.99 -14.39
C MET A 538 8.08 -3.72 -14.55
N PRO A 539 8.72 -4.22 -15.63
CA PRO A 539 10.08 -3.84 -15.95
C PRO A 539 10.19 -2.33 -16.13
N VAL A 540 11.24 -1.75 -15.55
CA VAL A 540 11.57 -0.32 -15.63
C VAL A 540 12.52 -0.13 -16.81
N ARG A 541 12.00 0.37 -17.93
CA ARG A 541 12.78 0.77 -19.10
C ARG A 541 12.21 2.07 -19.68
N GLU A 542 13.08 2.95 -20.18
CA GLU A 542 12.68 4.28 -20.69
C GLU A 542 11.81 4.20 -21.94
N ASP A 543 12.08 3.25 -22.84
CA ASP A 543 11.28 2.95 -24.03
C ASP A 543 9.84 2.55 -23.68
N MET A 544 9.69 1.73 -22.64
CA MET A 544 8.40 1.23 -22.16
C MET A 544 7.56 2.35 -21.53
N ALA A 545 8.18 3.33 -20.87
CA ALA A 545 7.47 4.48 -20.31
C ALA A 545 6.80 5.33 -21.40
N LEU A 546 7.49 5.55 -22.54
CA LEU A 546 6.92 6.30 -23.67
C LEU A 546 5.76 5.56 -24.34
N THR A 547 5.88 4.23 -24.54
CA THR A 547 4.75 3.44 -25.08
C THR A 547 3.55 3.43 -24.14
N ARG A 548 3.77 3.40 -22.82
CA ARG A 548 2.68 3.47 -21.83
C ARG A 548 1.93 4.80 -21.90
N ASP A 549 2.64 5.90 -22.17
CA ASP A 549 2.02 7.22 -22.37
C ASP A 549 1.25 7.31 -23.71
N ILE A 550 1.65 6.57 -24.75
CA ILE A 550 0.85 6.43 -25.99
C ILE A 550 -0.45 5.69 -25.69
N ASP A 551 -0.36 4.55 -25.01
CA ASP A 551 -1.52 3.72 -24.67
C ASP A 551 -2.51 4.49 -23.80
N ALA A 552 -2.01 5.19 -22.80
CA ALA A 552 -2.80 6.09 -21.98
C ALA A 552 -3.49 7.16 -22.83
N ARG A 553 -2.80 7.84 -23.74
CA ARG A 553 -3.46 8.84 -24.60
C ARG A 553 -4.57 8.27 -25.47
N MET A 554 -4.50 6.99 -25.82
CA MET A 554 -5.49 6.29 -26.65
C MET A 554 -6.54 5.51 -25.85
N ASP A 555 -6.50 5.54 -24.50
CA ASP A 555 -7.36 4.76 -23.60
C ASP A 555 -7.21 3.22 -23.77
N LEU A 556 -6.02 2.78 -24.21
CA LEU A 556 -5.70 1.38 -24.52
C LEU A 556 -4.88 0.68 -23.43
N GLU A 557 -4.54 1.35 -22.34
CA GLU A 557 -3.72 0.81 -21.25
C GLU A 557 -4.37 -0.37 -20.52
N ASP A 558 -5.69 -0.46 -20.61
CA ASP A 558 -6.49 -1.52 -20.01
C ASP A 558 -6.86 -2.63 -21.00
N PHE A 559 -6.01 -2.90 -21.98
CA PHE A 559 -6.20 -4.00 -22.92
C PHE A 559 -4.96 -4.90 -23.00
N VAL A 560 -5.20 -6.21 -22.97
CA VAL A 560 -4.23 -7.23 -23.37
C VAL A 560 -4.19 -7.26 -24.90
N ARG A 561 -3.00 -7.16 -25.47
CA ARG A 561 -2.81 -7.18 -26.92
C ARG A 561 -2.54 -8.58 -27.41
N THR A 562 -3.29 -9.00 -28.41
CA THR A 562 -3.04 -10.21 -29.17
C THR A 562 -3.01 -9.87 -30.65
N SER A 563 -2.31 -10.66 -31.46
CA SER A 563 -2.15 -10.41 -32.88
C SER A 563 -2.76 -11.55 -33.71
N PHE A 564 -3.24 -11.20 -34.90
CA PHE A 564 -3.56 -12.20 -35.93
C PHE A 564 -2.30 -12.85 -36.53
N CYS A 565 -1.12 -12.25 -36.33
CA CYS A 565 0.14 -12.71 -36.90
C CYS A 565 1.07 -13.28 -35.81
N SER A 566 1.63 -14.47 -36.04
CA SER A 566 2.60 -15.09 -35.12
C SER A 566 4.01 -14.50 -35.21
N ARG A 567 4.32 -13.69 -36.23
CA ARG A 567 5.67 -13.17 -36.51
C ARG A 567 5.68 -11.68 -36.82
N LEU A 568 5.60 -10.86 -35.77
CA LEU A 568 5.66 -9.40 -35.86
C LEU A 568 7.11 -8.89 -36.02
N PRO A 569 7.34 -7.78 -36.73
CA PRO A 569 8.67 -7.16 -36.86
C PRO A 569 9.37 -6.92 -35.52
N LYS A 570 8.60 -6.48 -34.52
CA LYS A 570 9.05 -6.17 -33.16
C LYS A 570 9.72 -7.34 -32.43
N ILE A 571 9.42 -8.59 -32.80
CA ILE A 571 10.07 -9.78 -32.25
C ILE A 571 11.58 -9.72 -32.53
N LYS A 572 11.98 -9.39 -33.76
CA LYS A 572 13.40 -9.32 -34.15
C LYS A 572 14.14 -8.19 -33.46
N GLU A 573 13.48 -7.04 -33.29
CA GLU A 573 14.03 -5.89 -32.56
C GLU A 573 14.35 -6.28 -31.12
N ARG A 574 13.41 -6.93 -30.43
CA ARG A 574 13.57 -7.36 -29.03
C ARG A 574 14.58 -8.50 -28.87
N GLN A 575 14.66 -9.43 -29.82
CA GLN A 575 15.72 -10.44 -29.85
C GLN A 575 17.11 -9.80 -30.04
N ALA A 576 17.23 -8.76 -30.88
CA ALA A 576 18.49 -8.04 -31.06
C ALA A 576 18.94 -7.29 -29.79
N GLU A 577 18.00 -6.92 -28.91
CA GLU A 577 18.27 -6.39 -27.57
C GLU A 577 18.63 -7.47 -26.54
N GLY A 578 18.65 -8.75 -26.92
CA GLY A 578 19.00 -9.88 -26.05
C GLY A 578 17.83 -10.50 -25.29
N ALA A 579 16.57 -10.19 -25.63
CA ALA A 579 15.42 -10.80 -24.98
C ALA A 579 15.18 -12.24 -25.45
N GLU A 580 15.01 -13.17 -24.52
CA GLU A 580 14.47 -14.51 -24.80
C GLU A 580 12.94 -14.43 -24.88
N LEU A 581 12.39 -14.63 -26.08
CA LEU A 581 10.94 -14.50 -26.32
C LEU A 581 10.25 -15.84 -26.48
N ILE A 582 9.02 -15.90 -25.98
CA ILE A 582 8.09 -17.01 -26.17
C ILE A 582 6.82 -16.53 -26.86
N LEU A 583 6.13 -17.44 -27.56
CA LEU A 583 4.87 -17.20 -28.24
C LEU A 583 3.74 -18.03 -27.59
N LEU A 584 2.73 -17.32 -27.12
CA LEU A 584 1.50 -17.87 -26.59
C LEU A 584 0.41 -17.91 -27.68
N LYS A 585 -0.28 -19.04 -27.78
CA LYS A 585 -1.45 -19.24 -28.63
C LYS A 585 -2.70 -19.02 -27.79
N ILE A 586 -3.49 -18.04 -28.18
CA ILE A 586 -4.69 -17.61 -27.49
C ILE A 586 -5.92 -18.10 -28.27
N ASP A 587 -6.88 -18.65 -27.56
CA ASP A 587 -8.16 -19.08 -28.13
C ASP A 587 -8.88 -17.90 -28.79
N PRO A 588 -9.30 -18.01 -30.07
CA PRO A 588 -9.99 -16.93 -30.76
C PRO A 588 -11.34 -16.55 -30.14
N GLU A 589 -11.90 -17.34 -29.22
CA GLU A 589 -13.12 -16.99 -28.48
C GLU A 589 -13.00 -15.65 -27.74
N VAL A 590 -11.81 -15.26 -27.29
CA VAL A 590 -11.59 -13.96 -26.60
C VAL A 590 -11.91 -12.76 -27.51
N ALA A 591 -11.92 -12.95 -28.83
CA ALA A 591 -12.35 -11.93 -29.79
C ALA A 591 -13.85 -11.58 -29.63
N LEU A 592 -14.64 -12.51 -29.12
CA LEU A 592 -16.09 -12.41 -29.02
C LEU A 592 -16.56 -11.62 -27.79
N PHE A 593 -15.66 -11.29 -26.85
CA PHE A 593 -16.03 -10.60 -25.62
C PHE A 593 -16.55 -9.19 -25.90
N ASP A 594 -17.51 -8.76 -25.08
CA ASP A 594 -18.28 -7.53 -25.30
C ASP A 594 -17.39 -6.29 -25.49
N ASP A 595 -16.37 -6.13 -24.64
CA ASP A 595 -15.45 -4.99 -24.67
C ASP A 595 -14.24 -5.17 -25.61
N THR A 596 -14.14 -6.29 -26.34
CA THR A 596 -13.00 -6.52 -27.23
C THR A 596 -13.00 -5.55 -28.41
N LEU A 597 -11.83 -4.99 -28.73
CA LEU A 597 -11.61 -4.09 -29.87
C LEU A 597 -10.74 -4.76 -30.95
N TYR A 598 -10.93 -4.33 -32.18
CA TYR A 598 -10.16 -4.75 -33.34
C TYR A 598 -9.39 -3.57 -33.91
N THR A 599 -8.14 -3.80 -34.30
CA THR A 599 -7.31 -2.79 -34.96
C THR A 599 -6.93 -3.24 -36.36
N ASP A 600 -6.96 -2.32 -37.33
CA ASP A 600 -6.54 -2.61 -38.71
C ASP A 600 -5.01 -2.65 -38.88
N ILE A 601 -4.27 -2.09 -37.92
CA ILE A 601 -2.80 -2.05 -37.81
C ILE A 601 -2.38 -2.14 -36.32
N GLU A 602 -1.07 -2.07 -36.01
CA GLU A 602 -0.57 -2.06 -34.63
C GLU A 602 -1.15 -0.88 -33.82
N ALA A 603 -1.60 -1.12 -32.59
CA ALA A 603 -2.33 -0.14 -31.78
C ALA A 603 -1.54 1.12 -31.38
N THR A 604 -0.21 1.12 -31.53
CA THR A 604 0.65 2.29 -31.27
C THR A 604 0.84 3.20 -32.48
N GLN A 605 0.28 2.86 -33.64
CA GLN A 605 0.51 3.63 -34.87
C GLN A 605 -0.44 4.83 -35.02
N PRO A 606 0.07 5.98 -35.51
CA PRO A 606 -0.79 7.08 -35.95
C PRO A 606 -1.75 6.64 -37.06
N ASN A 607 -3.00 7.10 -37.01
CA ASN A 607 -4.09 6.78 -37.97
C ASN A 607 -4.69 5.37 -37.88
N LEU A 608 -4.43 4.65 -36.79
CA LEU A 608 -5.14 3.43 -36.44
C LEU A 608 -6.67 3.60 -36.58
N LYS A 609 -7.33 2.61 -37.19
CA LYS A 609 -8.79 2.42 -37.05
C LYS A 609 -9.04 1.34 -36.02
N CYS A 610 -9.68 1.73 -34.93
CA CYS A 610 -9.98 0.87 -33.80
C CYS A 610 -11.46 0.97 -33.44
N GLY A 611 -12.08 -0.16 -33.17
CA GLY A 611 -13.46 -0.22 -32.68
C GLY A 611 -13.88 -1.63 -32.30
N GLY A 612 -15.04 -1.74 -31.64
CA GLY A 612 -15.54 -3.01 -31.10
C GLY A 612 -16.58 -3.69 -31.98
N GLU A 613 -16.95 -3.11 -33.12
CA GLU A 613 -18.02 -3.63 -33.96
C GLU A 613 -17.52 -4.70 -34.94
N PHE A 614 -18.43 -5.52 -35.46
CA PHE A 614 -18.07 -6.51 -36.47
C PHE A 614 -17.53 -5.86 -37.76
N ASP A 615 -17.98 -4.64 -38.08
CA ASP A 615 -17.41 -3.85 -39.17
C ASP A 615 -15.94 -3.47 -38.94
N ASP A 616 -15.51 -3.29 -37.69
CA ASP A 616 -14.11 -3.05 -37.36
C ASP A 616 -13.25 -4.28 -37.63
N LEU A 617 -13.72 -5.47 -37.26
CA LEU A 617 -13.05 -6.72 -37.60
C LEU A 617 -12.93 -6.90 -39.12
N LYS A 618 -13.97 -6.56 -39.89
CA LYS A 618 -13.93 -6.66 -41.36
C LYS A 618 -12.94 -5.69 -42.02
N ARG A 619 -12.47 -4.65 -41.32
CA ARG A 619 -11.39 -3.77 -41.80
C ARG A 619 -10.01 -4.43 -41.73
N VAL A 620 -9.85 -5.48 -40.92
CA VAL A 620 -8.58 -6.22 -40.83
C VAL A 620 -8.30 -6.93 -42.14
N ASN A 621 -7.15 -6.64 -42.75
CA ASN A 621 -6.71 -7.36 -43.93
C ASN A 621 -6.14 -8.74 -43.53
N ILE A 622 -7.03 -9.73 -43.38
CA ILE A 622 -6.65 -11.09 -42.95
C ILE A 622 -5.63 -11.75 -43.91
N GLN A 623 -5.60 -11.36 -45.19
CA GLN A 623 -4.59 -11.88 -46.11
C GLN A 623 -3.20 -11.32 -45.79
N ALA A 624 -3.10 -10.06 -45.37
CA ALA A 624 -1.86 -9.46 -44.92
C ALA A 624 -1.34 -10.12 -43.63
N THR A 625 -2.21 -10.37 -42.64
CA THR A 625 -1.82 -10.95 -41.34
C THR A 625 -1.24 -12.37 -41.47
N LYS A 626 -1.66 -13.11 -42.49
CA LYS A 626 -1.15 -14.45 -42.82
C LYS A 626 0.18 -14.47 -43.56
N LYS A 627 0.68 -13.33 -44.06
CA LYS A 627 1.97 -13.31 -44.76
C LYS A 627 3.10 -13.70 -43.79
N PRO A 628 4.07 -14.53 -44.22
CA PRO A 628 5.19 -14.91 -43.36
C PRO A 628 6.20 -13.77 -43.16
N PHE A 629 6.22 -12.81 -44.09
CA PHE A 629 7.13 -11.67 -44.10
C PHE A 629 6.55 -10.52 -44.93
N ALA A 630 6.81 -9.29 -44.50
CA ALA A 630 6.56 -8.05 -45.22
C ALA A 630 7.65 -7.04 -44.81
N LYS A 631 8.13 -6.22 -45.74
CA LYS A 631 9.08 -5.14 -45.50
C LYS A 631 8.33 -3.82 -45.24
N PRO A 632 8.91 -2.84 -44.53
CA PRO A 632 8.27 -1.54 -44.26
C PRO A 632 7.72 -0.82 -45.50
N GLU A 633 8.31 -1.05 -46.68
CA GLU A 633 7.87 -0.46 -47.95
C GLU A 633 6.67 -1.18 -48.59
N ASP A 634 6.32 -2.38 -48.12
CA ASP A 634 5.18 -3.14 -48.61
C ASP A 634 3.88 -2.55 -48.06
N ASN A 635 2.86 -2.38 -48.92
CA ASN A 635 1.54 -1.86 -48.51
C ASN A 635 0.89 -2.64 -47.36
N ASP A 636 1.19 -3.95 -47.28
CA ASP A 636 0.62 -4.85 -46.27
C ASP A 636 1.40 -4.88 -44.96
N TYR A 637 2.54 -4.17 -44.85
CA TYR A 637 3.42 -4.22 -43.68
C TYR A 637 2.72 -3.85 -42.37
N TRP A 638 2.01 -2.71 -42.38
CA TRP A 638 1.28 -2.23 -41.22
C TRP A 638 0.04 -3.08 -40.96
N GLN A 639 -0.68 -3.46 -42.02
CA GLN A 639 -1.90 -4.25 -41.92
C GLN A 639 -1.66 -5.67 -41.40
N ARG A 640 -0.46 -6.22 -41.64
CA ARG A 640 -0.04 -7.50 -41.08
C ARG A 640 0.06 -7.48 -39.55
N GLN A 641 0.22 -6.29 -38.96
CA GLN A 641 0.39 -6.08 -37.53
C GLN A 641 -0.93 -5.76 -36.81
N ALA A 642 -2.08 -6.02 -37.47
CA ALA A 642 -3.39 -5.92 -36.85
C ALA A 642 -3.49 -6.73 -35.54
N GLU A 643 -4.26 -6.21 -34.59
CA GLU A 643 -4.39 -6.73 -33.23
C GLU A 643 -5.86 -6.91 -32.85
N VAL A 644 -6.06 -7.77 -31.85
CA VAL A 644 -7.29 -7.90 -31.08
C VAL A 644 -6.96 -7.50 -29.65
N LEU A 645 -7.68 -6.50 -29.14
CA LEU A 645 -7.45 -5.89 -27.83
C LEU A 645 -8.51 -6.37 -26.86
N ILE A 646 -8.12 -7.19 -25.87
CA ILE A 646 -9.04 -7.78 -24.90
C ILE A 646 -8.97 -6.98 -23.60
N LYS A 647 -10.10 -6.47 -23.11
CA LYS A 647 -10.14 -5.60 -21.92
C LYS A 647 -9.60 -6.33 -20.68
N GLY A 648 -8.68 -5.71 -19.94
CA GLY A 648 -8.26 -6.12 -18.61
C GLY A 648 -7.46 -7.42 -18.52
N PHE A 649 -8.07 -8.57 -18.82
CA PHE A 649 -7.54 -9.88 -18.42
C PHE A 649 -7.89 -10.99 -19.42
N ILE A 650 -6.94 -11.89 -19.72
CA ILE A 650 -7.20 -13.15 -20.44
C ILE A 650 -6.89 -14.32 -19.50
N PRO A 651 -7.90 -15.06 -19.02
CA PRO A 651 -7.71 -16.25 -18.19
C PRO A 651 -6.80 -17.32 -18.81
N LEU A 652 -6.07 -18.06 -17.96
CA LEU A 652 -5.25 -19.20 -18.38
C LEU A 652 -6.00 -20.22 -19.25
N LYS A 653 -7.30 -20.44 -19.03
CA LYS A 653 -8.12 -21.35 -19.83
C LYS A 653 -8.16 -21.01 -21.33
N TYR A 654 -7.84 -19.76 -21.69
CA TYR A 654 -7.75 -19.31 -23.09
C TYR A 654 -6.31 -19.29 -23.64
N ILE A 655 -5.30 -19.68 -22.85
CA ILE A 655 -3.89 -19.75 -23.26
C ILE A 655 -3.53 -21.21 -23.53
N LEU A 656 -3.64 -21.62 -24.79
CA LEU A 656 -3.70 -23.03 -25.19
C LEU A 656 -2.36 -23.77 -25.05
N ASN A 657 -1.24 -23.06 -24.99
CA ASN A 657 0.10 -23.62 -24.89
C ASN A 657 0.89 -23.09 -23.69
N VAL A 658 0.23 -22.64 -22.62
CA VAL A 658 0.93 -22.02 -21.47
C VAL A 658 1.98 -22.92 -20.81
N ASN A 659 1.76 -24.24 -20.77
CA ASN A 659 2.70 -25.20 -20.19
C ASN A 659 3.83 -25.61 -21.15
N SER A 660 3.77 -25.20 -22.41
CA SER A 660 4.75 -25.52 -23.44
C SER A 660 4.74 -24.44 -24.53
N PRO A 661 5.10 -23.19 -24.19
CA PRO A 661 5.02 -22.10 -25.14
C PRO A 661 6.07 -22.26 -26.25
N GLU A 662 5.80 -21.72 -27.44
CA GLU A 662 6.73 -21.82 -28.57
C GLU A 662 7.90 -20.85 -28.33
N ILE A 663 9.14 -21.34 -28.43
CA ILE A 663 10.33 -20.50 -28.30
C ILE A 663 10.56 -19.77 -29.63
N LEU A 664 10.63 -18.45 -29.58
CA LEU A 664 10.93 -17.63 -30.75
C LEU A 664 12.45 -17.50 -30.90
N SER A 665 13.01 -18.26 -31.85
CA SER A 665 14.42 -18.25 -32.25
C SER A 665 14.71 -17.24 -33.34
#